data_AF-A0A1V3RW42-F1
#
_entry.id   AF-A0A1V3RW42-F1
#
_cell.length_a   1.000
_cell.length_b   1.000
_cell.length_c   1.000
_cell.angle_alpha   90.00
_cell.angle_beta   90.00
_cell.angle_gamma   90.00
#
_symmetry.space_group_name_H-M   'P 1'
#
loop_
_entity.id
_entity.type
_entity.pdbx_description
1 polymer ?
#
loop_
_entity_poly.entity_id
_entity_poly.type
_entity_poly.pdbx_seq_one_letter_code
_entity_poly.pdbx_strand_id
1 'polypeptide(L)'
;MPDLSVGRSTSSAALHQQDDRITPVGTSLSGQVRPSTNPLVPYHFEGQATDKTQQTLRTRQQRLTGLVNSLGKKNPESDPIGYAREHMSLEGKVLGYAPGTSYQDVQKHLAELGGTPHPMLSGHEETEAFVKDFNEYLGKNEDDRKEDGGFKAVWGKHCERMGNTLGAYHSLCQEVIDKTPEGNDRQLLQNSHEAFRGYAKGVMQAMTQDMPTRLNTFMESRIEHAQQAANNESLPPAARDQAKDQLGQLREVQGELGELLKTDDDKPNTPSELATATKKNEVLDTALKNVARQDYVADLKTKSGFVTGLAVFAGAGIPQGVASAGHFGAITASIDEKMADASYGKHVAATSTVLGAAHKVISDGIRPFVQVVVDKTIGAGLEKVDPMSVYPKALQVVTQDGRRVENAGRNALNLTQEQKRNDFKLKQNANNFGTMSGDFTGYLAFGAAHAVRDTIDQFTSVNASGILARSAASAVGGSFMAGGQAVAKYAQTHGDEEIPTYRVTTENRNWGELLPKAFSEATGKLNPISMTNISDYANRIVGVGEGVAMRTAVGDAAAVGENPEVREKMEQIVTTFFSSGLTLLPFFANSVAAPLENKALSGKDDLTKRANVPLQNVTSPNRDGLPHTQPEGWRRDLENTYHVTRGLTQVVPQTAIAGLNLGTEWAQSLATRPKKASGDDIQLAERGEARTQGGPSNEPAPTTRPS
;
A
#
# COMPACT_ATOMS: atom_id res chain seq x y z
N MET A 1 0.37 -0.05 -4.31
CA MET A 1 1.63 -0.69 -4.75
C MET A 1 2.81 0.09 -4.20
N PRO A 2 3.63 -0.49 -3.32
CA PRO A 2 4.95 0.05 -3.02
C PRO A 2 5.85 -0.11 -4.25
N ASP A 3 6.71 0.88 -4.43
CA ASP A 3 7.64 1.06 -5.54
C ASP A 3 8.65 -0.10 -5.59
N LEU A 4 8.59 -0.92 -6.64
CA LEU A 4 9.64 -1.88 -6.96
C LEU A 4 10.74 -1.13 -7.70
N SER A 5 11.47 -0.30 -6.96
CA SER A 5 12.70 0.32 -7.46
C SER A 5 13.90 -0.52 -7.03
N VAL A 6 14.57 -1.16 -7.98
CA VAL A 6 15.91 -1.70 -7.79
C VAL A 6 16.74 -1.41 -9.05
N GLY A 7 17.75 -0.55 -8.89
CA GLY A 7 19.05 -0.71 -9.53
C GLY A 7 19.25 -0.23 -10.97
N ARG A 8 19.80 0.97 -11.09
CA ARG A 8 20.60 1.56 -12.19
C ARG A 8 21.10 0.61 -13.30
N SER A 9 20.75 1.00 -14.53
CA SER A 9 21.55 1.03 -15.78
C SER A 9 22.91 0.34 -15.76
N THR A 10 23.06 -0.68 -16.62
CA THR A 10 24.30 -0.91 -17.39
C THR A 10 23.99 -1.45 -18.79
N SER A 11 24.73 -0.89 -19.75
CA SER A 11 24.91 -1.26 -21.16
C SER A 11 23.73 -1.18 -22.13
N SER A 12 23.68 -0.04 -22.82
CA SER A 12 23.28 0.09 -24.22
C SER A 12 23.95 -0.99 -25.07
N ALA A 13 23.18 -1.93 -25.61
CA ALA A 13 23.61 -2.81 -26.68
C ALA A 13 22.71 -2.51 -27.89
N ALA A 14 23.28 -1.83 -28.88
CA ALA A 14 22.65 -1.58 -30.17
C ALA A 14 22.36 -2.93 -30.83
N LEU A 15 21.09 -3.32 -30.90
CA LEU A 15 20.65 -4.44 -31.72
C LEU A 15 20.52 -3.92 -33.16
N HIS A 16 21.38 -4.45 -34.02
CA HIS A 16 21.40 -4.23 -35.46
C HIS A 16 19.98 -4.35 -36.06
N GLN A 17 19.55 -3.26 -36.71
CA GLN A 17 18.52 -3.28 -37.74
C GLN A 17 18.87 -4.37 -38.77
N GLN A 18 17.99 -5.34 -38.96
CA GLN A 18 18.02 -6.24 -40.11
C GLN A 18 16.66 -6.24 -40.81
N ASP A 19 16.64 -5.47 -41.90
CA ASP A 19 15.94 -5.64 -43.18
C ASP A 19 14.40 -5.80 -43.21
N ASP A 20 13.72 -4.65 -43.10
CA ASP A 20 12.37 -4.40 -43.64
C ASP A 20 12.41 -4.29 -45.18
N ARG A 21 12.60 -5.40 -45.89
CA ARG A 21 12.45 -5.44 -47.35
C ARG A 21 11.01 -5.77 -47.76
N ILE A 22 10.48 -4.96 -48.68
CA ILE A 22 9.19 -5.12 -49.37
C ILE A 22 9.17 -6.43 -50.18
N THR A 23 8.16 -7.27 -49.98
CA THR A 23 7.76 -8.30 -50.94
C THR A 23 6.29 -8.09 -51.36
N PRO A 24 6.00 -7.96 -52.67
CA PRO A 24 4.65 -7.67 -53.14
C PRO A 24 3.78 -8.92 -53.13
N VAL A 25 2.87 -9.05 -52.15
CA VAL A 25 1.70 -9.95 -52.24
C VAL A 25 0.52 -9.34 -51.49
N GLY A 26 -0.52 -8.88 -52.22
CA GLY A 26 -1.82 -8.50 -51.64
C GLY A 26 -2.40 -7.19 -52.18
N THR A 27 -3.75 -7.13 -52.26
CA THR A 27 -4.53 -6.01 -52.83
C THR A 27 -4.86 -4.89 -51.83
N SER A 28 -4.49 -5.00 -50.55
CA SER A 28 -4.57 -3.90 -49.58
C SER A 28 -3.18 -3.52 -49.06
N LEU A 29 -2.91 -2.21 -48.98
CA LEU A 29 -1.68 -1.66 -48.35
C LEU A 29 -1.55 -2.07 -46.88
N SER A 30 -2.67 -2.35 -46.21
CA SER A 30 -2.71 -2.88 -44.83
C SER A 30 -2.14 -4.29 -44.70
N GLY A 31 -2.25 -5.11 -45.75
CA GLY A 31 -1.73 -6.49 -45.81
C GLY A 31 -0.27 -6.61 -46.29
N GLN A 32 0.35 -5.50 -46.70
CA GLN A 32 1.73 -5.47 -47.23
C GLN A 32 2.81 -5.20 -46.17
N VAL A 33 2.44 -5.17 -44.89
CA VAL A 33 3.37 -4.94 -43.79
C VAL A 33 3.79 -6.27 -43.18
N ARG A 34 5.10 -6.55 -43.18
CA ARG A 34 5.64 -7.57 -42.28
C ARG A 34 5.38 -7.09 -40.85
N PRO A 35 4.86 -7.94 -39.95
CA PRO A 35 4.77 -7.60 -38.54
C PRO A 35 6.12 -7.08 -38.05
N SER A 36 6.10 -6.05 -37.20
CA SER A 36 7.26 -5.71 -36.38
C SER A 36 7.86 -7.01 -35.83
N THR A 37 9.17 -7.21 -36.02
CA THR A 37 9.90 -8.36 -35.44
C THR A 37 9.87 -8.36 -33.92
N ASN A 38 9.46 -7.23 -33.31
CA ASN A 38 9.16 -7.15 -31.90
C ASN A 38 7.66 -7.36 -31.66
N PRO A 39 7.29 -8.37 -30.86
CA PRO A 39 5.91 -8.70 -30.56
C PRO A 39 5.23 -7.58 -29.75
N LEU A 40 3.97 -7.30 -30.13
CA LEU A 40 3.08 -6.34 -29.46
C LEU A 40 2.42 -6.91 -28.19
N VAL A 41 2.88 -8.05 -27.68
CA VAL A 41 2.33 -8.70 -26.49
C VAL A 41 3.48 -9.31 -25.67
N PRO A 42 3.42 -9.28 -24.32
CA PRO A 42 4.53 -9.75 -23.46
C PRO A 42 4.89 -11.24 -23.56
N TYR A 43 4.02 -12.09 -24.12
CA TYR A 43 4.17 -13.56 -24.14
C TYR A 43 5.13 -14.11 -25.19
N HIS A 44 5.54 -13.31 -26.14
CA HIS A 44 6.35 -13.80 -27.24
C HIS A 44 7.81 -13.93 -26.82
N PHE A 45 8.20 -15.17 -26.55
CA PHE A 45 9.56 -15.58 -26.22
C PHE A 45 10.44 -15.68 -27.47
N GLU A 46 10.36 -14.68 -28.35
CA GLU A 46 11.15 -14.60 -29.58
C GLU A 46 12.54 -14.00 -29.33
N GLY A 47 13.46 -14.30 -30.24
CA GLY A 47 14.86 -13.88 -30.16
C GLY A 47 15.75 -14.88 -29.44
N GLN A 48 17.04 -14.55 -29.34
CA GLN A 48 18.03 -15.42 -28.75
C GLN A 48 18.07 -15.31 -27.23
N ALA A 49 18.35 -16.43 -26.57
CA ALA A 49 18.65 -16.43 -25.14
C ALA A 49 19.96 -15.69 -24.87
N THR A 50 20.13 -15.17 -23.65
CA THR A 50 21.37 -14.47 -23.27
C THR A 50 22.62 -15.35 -23.45
N ASP A 51 23.74 -14.75 -23.85
CA ASP A 51 25.02 -15.45 -24.07
C ASP A 51 25.41 -16.33 -22.87
N LYS A 52 25.20 -15.81 -21.65
CA LYS A 52 25.45 -16.53 -20.40
C LYS A 52 24.61 -17.80 -20.29
N THR A 53 23.32 -17.72 -20.63
CA THR A 53 22.40 -18.86 -20.61
C THR A 53 22.79 -19.87 -21.68
N GLN A 54 23.04 -19.42 -22.90
CA GLN A 54 23.47 -20.30 -24.00
C GLN A 54 24.78 -21.02 -23.67
N GLN A 55 25.77 -20.31 -23.12
CA GLN A 55 27.05 -20.90 -22.72
C GLN A 55 26.87 -21.98 -21.65
N THR A 56 26.00 -21.73 -20.67
CA THR A 56 25.71 -22.66 -19.58
C THR A 56 25.02 -23.93 -20.09
N LEU A 57 24.05 -23.78 -20.99
CA LEU A 57 23.22 -24.89 -21.48
C LEU A 57 23.82 -25.66 -22.65
N ARG A 58 24.87 -25.13 -23.30
CA ARG A 58 25.56 -25.77 -24.44
C ARG A 58 26.00 -27.21 -24.15
N THR A 59 26.49 -27.47 -22.94
CA THR A 59 26.94 -28.81 -22.52
C THR A 59 25.80 -29.82 -22.34
N ARG A 60 24.55 -29.34 -22.31
CA ARG A 60 23.32 -30.15 -22.13
C ARG A 60 22.42 -30.13 -23.36
N GLN A 61 22.82 -29.45 -24.43
CA GLN A 61 22.02 -29.23 -25.63
C GLN A 61 21.42 -30.52 -26.21
N GLN A 62 22.23 -31.56 -26.43
CA GLN A 62 21.74 -32.84 -26.97
C GLN A 62 20.66 -33.47 -26.11
N ARG A 63 20.80 -33.41 -24.78
CA ARG A 63 19.81 -33.94 -23.83
C ARG A 63 18.52 -33.13 -23.89
N LEU A 64 18.62 -31.81 -23.93
CA LEU A 64 17.47 -30.91 -24.02
C LEU A 64 16.72 -31.07 -25.35
N THR A 65 17.43 -31.17 -26.48
CA THR A 65 16.83 -31.47 -27.79
C THR A 65 16.07 -32.79 -27.78
N GLY A 66 16.61 -33.83 -27.14
CA GLY A 66 15.91 -35.10 -26.97
C GLY A 66 14.59 -34.97 -26.21
N LEU A 67 14.56 -34.18 -25.13
CA LEU A 67 13.36 -33.92 -24.34
C LEU A 67 12.33 -33.07 -25.11
N VAL A 68 12.79 -32.02 -25.80
CA VAL A 68 11.96 -31.18 -26.68
C VAL A 68 11.27 -32.02 -27.76
N ASN A 69 12.02 -32.89 -28.43
CA ASN A 69 11.49 -33.78 -29.46
C ASN A 69 10.47 -34.80 -28.89
N SER A 70 10.62 -35.21 -27.64
CA SER A 70 9.65 -36.07 -26.97
C SER A 70 8.37 -35.31 -26.63
N LEU A 71 8.48 -34.07 -26.17
CA LEU A 71 7.35 -33.21 -25.84
C LEU A 71 6.51 -32.88 -27.08
N GLY A 72 7.17 -32.58 -28.21
CA GLY A 72 6.49 -32.31 -29.50
C GLY A 72 5.71 -33.49 -30.08
N LYS A 73 5.87 -34.71 -29.54
CA LYS A 73 5.09 -35.90 -29.93
C LYS A 73 3.83 -36.11 -29.06
N LYS A 74 3.68 -35.39 -27.96
CA LYS A 74 2.51 -35.50 -27.08
C LYS A 74 1.38 -34.61 -27.59
N ASN A 75 0.15 -35.08 -27.48
CA ASN A 75 -1.03 -34.31 -27.86
C ASN A 75 -1.67 -33.67 -26.62
N PRO A 76 -1.63 -32.32 -26.48
CA PRO A 76 -2.20 -31.61 -25.34
C PRO A 76 -3.73 -31.78 -25.22
N GLU A 77 -4.44 -32.13 -26.29
CA GLU A 77 -5.89 -32.39 -26.23
C GLU A 77 -6.23 -33.69 -25.50
N SER A 78 -5.41 -34.73 -25.70
CA SER A 78 -5.67 -36.08 -25.18
C SER A 78 -5.23 -36.29 -23.72
N ASP A 79 -4.18 -35.58 -23.30
CA ASP A 79 -3.65 -35.62 -21.93
C ASP A 79 -3.10 -34.23 -21.55
N PRO A 80 -3.98 -33.25 -21.28
CA PRO A 80 -3.59 -31.87 -21.02
C PRO A 80 -2.73 -31.73 -19.75
N ILE A 81 -3.06 -32.47 -18.68
CA ILE A 81 -2.30 -32.45 -17.42
C ILE A 81 -0.93 -33.10 -17.61
N GLY A 82 -0.84 -34.25 -18.29
CA GLY A 82 0.44 -34.90 -18.56
C GLY A 82 1.32 -34.10 -19.51
N TYR A 83 0.73 -33.41 -20.51
CA TYR A 83 1.44 -32.47 -21.36
C TYR A 83 2.02 -31.30 -20.55
N ALA A 84 1.20 -30.64 -19.75
CA ALA A 84 1.63 -29.53 -18.90
C ALA A 84 2.71 -29.95 -17.89
N ARG A 85 2.58 -31.14 -17.29
CA ARG A 85 3.59 -31.72 -16.37
C ARG A 85 4.95 -31.86 -17.04
N GLU A 86 4.99 -32.36 -18.26
CA GLU A 86 6.26 -32.59 -18.98
C GLU A 86 6.89 -31.27 -19.44
N HIS A 87 6.06 -30.32 -19.85
CA HIS A 87 6.48 -28.98 -20.21
C HIS A 87 7.13 -28.27 -19.00
N MET A 88 6.43 -28.21 -17.87
CA MET A 88 6.96 -27.66 -16.62
C MET A 88 8.19 -28.43 -16.10
N SER A 89 8.22 -29.76 -16.27
CA SER A 89 9.39 -30.57 -15.89
C SER A 89 10.61 -30.28 -16.74
N LEU A 90 10.43 -30.01 -18.04
CA LEU A 90 11.51 -29.60 -18.93
C LEU A 90 12.06 -28.24 -18.52
N GLU A 91 11.19 -27.27 -18.28
CA GLU A 91 11.57 -25.93 -17.78
C GLU A 91 12.32 -26.01 -16.45
N GLY A 92 11.78 -26.77 -15.49
CA GLY A 92 12.41 -27.00 -14.19
C GLY A 92 13.80 -27.64 -14.31
N LYS A 93 13.99 -28.57 -15.27
CA LYS A 93 15.31 -29.17 -15.56
C LYS A 93 16.29 -28.15 -16.13
N VAL A 94 15.84 -27.28 -17.04
CA VAL A 94 16.68 -26.21 -17.60
C VAL A 94 17.09 -25.24 -16.50
N LEU A 95 16.17 -24.80 -15.65
CA LEU A 95 16.45 -23.94 -14.49
C LEU A 95 17.43 -24.59 -13.52
N GLY A 96 17.34 -25.91 -13.33
CA GLY A 96 18.31 -26.67 -12.53
C GLY A 96 19.71 -26.72 -13.14
N TYR A 97 19.84 -26.71 -14.48
CA TYR A 97 21.13 -26.64 -15.16
C TYR A 97 21.73 -25.23 -15.19
N ALA A 98 20.87 -24.20 -15.21
CA ALA A 98 21.27 -22.80 -15.25
C ALA A 98 20.56 -21.99 -14.14
N PRO A 99 20.99 -22.12 -12.88
CA PRO A 99 20.43 -21.34 -11.78
C PRO A 99 20.59 -19.83 -12.03
N GLY A 100 19.52 -19.07 -11.79
CA GLY A 100 19.49 -17.62 -11.99
C GLY A 100 19.20 -17.16 -13.42
N THR A 101 18.95 -18.08 -14.36
CA THR A 101 18.40 -17.74 -15.68
C THR A 101 16.93 -17.34 -15.56
N SER A 102 16.53 -16.30 -16.31
CA SER A 102 15.13 -15.83 -16.33
C SER A 102 14.22 -16.85 -17.04
N TYR A 103 12.94 -16.86 -16.68
CA TYR A 103 11.97 -17.72 -17.37
C TYR A 103 11.89 -17.41 -18.87
N GLN A 104 12.00 -16.14 -19.26
CA GLN A 104 12.04 -15.74 -20.67
C GLN A 104 13.23 -16.35 -21.40
N ASP A 105 14.42 -16.32 -20.80
CA ASP A 105 15.62 -16.90 -21.41
C ASP A 105 15.52 -18.43 -21.51
N VAL A 106 14.88 -19.09 -20.54
CA VAL A 106 14.57 -20.52 -20.65
C VAL A 106 13.68 -20.80 -21.86
N GLN A 107 12.58 -20.05 -22.02
CA GLN A 107 11.66 -20.25 -23.15
C GLN A 107 12.35 -19.98 -24.49
N LYS A 108 13.12 -18.89 -24.61
CA LYS A 108 13.89 -18.56 -25.82
C LYS A 108 14.87 -19.68 -26.18
N HIS A 109 15.61 -20.19 -25.20
CA HIS A 109 16.55 -21.28 -25.44
C HIS A 109 15.84 -22.56 -25.86
N LEU A 110 14.72 -22.91 -25.23
CA LEU A 110 13.92 -24.07 -25.64
C LEU A 110 13.37 -23.91 -27.07
N ALA A 111 12.98 -22.69 -27.46
CA ALA A 111 12.56 -22.38 -28.82
C ALA A 111 13.71 -22.51 -29.85
N GLU A 112 14.93 -22.08 -29.52
CA GLU A 112 16.13 -22.30 -30.35
C GLU A 112 16.39 -23.79 -30.63
N LEU A 113 15.97 -24.68 -29.72
CA LEU A 113 16.09 -26.14 -29.87
C LEU A 113 14.91 -26.79 -30.59
N GLY A 114 13.97 -26.00 -31.13
CA GLY A 114 12.77 -26.48 -31.82
C GLY A 114 11.58 -26.75 -30.90
N GLY A 115 11.64 -26.30 -29.64
CA GLY A 115 10.53 -26.38 -28.70
C GLY A 115 9.50 -25.28 -28.92
N THR A 116 8.31 -25.49 -28.40
CA THR A 116 7.25 -24.47 -28.38
C THR A 116 6.87 -24.15 -26.93
N PRO A 117 6.57 -22.87 -26.61
CA PRO A 117 5.96 -22.53 -25.34
C PRO A 117 4.66 -23.32 -25.14
N HIS A 118 4.25 -23.49 -23.89
CA HIS A 118 2.96 -24.11 -23.60
C HIS A 118 1.86 -23.32 -24.34
N PRO A 119 0.86 -23.96 -24.99
CA PRO A 119 -0.13 -23.24 -25.81
C PRO A 119 -0.80 -22.07 -25.08
N MET A 120 -1.16 -22.29 -23.81
CA MET A 120 -1.74 -21.27 -22.91
C MET A 120 -0.80 -20.10 -22.57
N LEU A 121 0.50 -20.19 -22.81
CA LEU A 121 1.47 -19.11 -22.64
C LEU A 121 2.07 -18.62 -23.96
N SER A 122 1.68 -19.19 -25.09
CA SER A 122 2.23 -18.79 -26.39
C SER A 122 1.87 -17.35 -26.75
N GLY A 123 0.77 -16.82 -26.22
CA GLY A 123 0.30 -15.47 -26.49
C GLY A 123 -0.24 -15.24 -27.90
N HIS A 124 -0.33 -16.30 -28.71
CA HIS A 124 -0.72 -16.22 -30.11
C HIS A 124 -2.14 -15.67 -30.26
N GLU A 125 -3.10 -16.29 -29.56
CA GLU A 125 -4.51 -15.86 -29.57
C GLU A 125 -4.68 -14.42 -29.05
N GLU A 126 -3.97 -14.05 -27.97
CA GLU A 126 -4.03 -12.71 -27.39
C GLU A 126 -3.46 -11.64 -28.33
N THR A 127 -2.44 -12.02 -29.11
CA THR A 127 -1.81 -11.15 -30.10
C THR A 127 -2.69 -10.97 -31.31
N GLU A 128 -3.25 -12.06 -31.86
CA GLU A 128 -4.19 -11.97 -32.97
C GLU A 128 -5.41 -11.13 -32.60
N ALA A 129 -5.96 -11.32 -31.40
CA ALA A 129 -7.07 -10.53 -30.89
C ALA A 129 -6.70 -9.06 -30.70
N PHE A 130 -5.51 -8.76 -30.16
CA PHE A 130 -5.06 -7.37 -30.02
C PHE A 130 -4.83 -6.69 -31.37
N VAL A 131 -4.16 -7.36 -32.30
CA VAL A 131 -3.93 -6.84 -33.66
C VAL A 131 -5.25 -6.60 -34.37
N LYS A 132 -6.22 -7.51 -34.22
CA LYS A 132 -7.57 -7.33 -34.76
C LYS A 132 -8.26 -6.10 -34.15
N ASP A 133 -8.36 -6.02 -32.83
CA ASP A 133 -9.00 -4.90 -32.13
C ASP A 133 -8.33 -3.56 -32.48
N PHE A 134 -7.01 -3.56 -32.60
CA PHE A 134 -6.24 -2.37 -32.95
C PHE A 134 -6.46 -1.94 -34.39
N ASN A 135 -6.46 -2.88 -35.34
CA ASN A 135 -6.75 -2.58 -36.74
C ASN A 135 -8.20 -2.09 -36.94
N GLU A 136 -9.16 -2.66 -36.21
CA GLU A 136 -10.54 -2.18 -36.20
C GLU A 136 -10.64 -0.75 -35.65
N TYR A 137 -9.89 -0.43 -34.60
CA TYR A 137 -9.80 0.93 -34.06
C TYR A 137 -9.16 1.92 -35.05
N LEU A 138 -8.09 1.51 -35.74
CA LEU A 138 -7.44 2.32 -36.79
C LEU A 138 -8.36 2.62 -37.98
N GLY A 139 -9.31 1.74 -38.28
CA GLY A 139 -10.24 1.89 -39.40
C GLY A 139 -11.45 2.79 -39.12
N LYS A 140 -11.66 3.24 -37.87
CA LYS A 140 -12.80 4.08 -37.47
C LYS A 140 -12.49 5.56 -37.66
N ASN A 141 -13.52 6.38 -37.88
CA ASN A 141 -13.40 7.84 -37.82
C ASN A 141 -13.29 8.33 -36.36
N GLU A 142 -12.95 9.61 -36.15
CA GLU A 142 -12.74 10.20 -34.82
C GLU A 142 -13.95 10.05 -33.88
N ASP A 143 -15.15 10.30 -34.38
CA ASP A 143 -16.39 10.27 -33.59
C ASP A 143 -16.71 8.84 -33.13
N ASP A 144 -16.61 7.86 -34.03
CA ASP A 144 -16.81 6.44 -33.72
C ASP A 144 -15.76 5.94 -32.72
N ARG A 145 -14.49 6.39 -32.85
CA ARG A 145 -13.43 6.04 -31.88
C ARG A 145 -13.76 6.57 -30.49
N LYS A 146 -14.28 7.80 -30.37
CA LYS A 146 -14.67 8.39 -29.09
C LYS A 146 -15.87 7.67 -28.46
N GLU A 147 -16.89 7.34 -29.25
CA GLU A 147 -18.08 6.62 -28.76
C GLU A 147 -17.72 5.26 -28.16
N ASP A 148 -16.78 4.55 -28.79
CA ASP A 148 -16.30 3.24 -28.32
C ASP A 148 -15.27 3.29 -27.17
N GLY A 149 -15.03 4.47 -26.60
CA GLY A 149 -14.10 4.67 -25.49
C GLY A 149 -12.62 4.79 -25.88
N GLY A 150 -12.34 4.98 -27.18
CA GLY A 150 -11.01 5.24 -27.73
C GLY A 150 -10.01 4.10 -27.58
N PHE A 151 -8.73 4.43 -27.72
CA PHE A 151 -7.65 3.44 -27.56
C PHE A 151 -7.64 2.78 -26.16
N LYS A 152 -8.12 3.49 -25.12
CA LYS A 152 -8.25 2.93 -23.76
C LYS A 152 -9.11 1.67 -23.73
N ALA A 153 -10.15 1.57 -24.54
CA ALA A 153 -11.00 0.38 -24.61
C ALA A 153 -10.28 -0.81 -25.26
N VAL A 154 -9.56 -0.57 -26.37
CA VAL A 154 -8.70 -1.57 -27.03
C VAL A 154 -7.65 -2.10 -26.06
N TRP A 155 -6.98 -1.18 -25.36
CA TRP A 155 -5.97 -1.51 -24.36
C TRP A 155 -6.55 -2.26 -23.16
N GLY A 156 -7.74 -1.87 -22.70
CA GLY A 156 -8.49 -2.54 -21.63
C GLY A 156 -8.77 -4.01 -21.95
N LYS A 157 -9.30 -4.30 -23.14
CA LYS A 157 -9.52 -5.67 -23.64
C LYS A 157 -8.22 -6.47 -23.69
N HIS A 158 -7.12 -5.84 -24.12
CA HIS A 158 -5.81 -6.48 -24.12
C HIS A 158 -5.35 -6.83 -22.70
N CYS A 159 -5.46 -5.91 -21.74
CA CYS A 159 -5.15 -6.15 -20.33
C CYS A 159 -6.00 -7.29 -19.73
N GLU A 160 -7.28 -7.38 -20.07
CA GLU A 160 -8.16 -8.47 -19.61
C GLU A 160 -7.72 -9.82 -20.16
N ARG A 161 -7.43 -9.91 -21.47
CA ARG A 161 -6.89 -11.13 -22.09
C ARG A 161 -5.58 -11.55 -21.42
N MET A 162 -4.67 -10.59 -21.21
CA MET A 162 -3.41 -10.82 -20.48
C MET A 162 -3.66 -11.38 -19.08
N GLY A 163 -4.53 -10.75 -18.30
CA GLY A 163 -4.87 -11.20 -16.95
C GLY A 163 -5.48 -12.60 -16.92
N ASN A 164 -6.43 -12.89 -17.80
CA ASN A 164 -7.07 -14.20 -17.88
C ASN A 164 -6.06 -15.29 -18.24
N THR A 165 -5.06 -14.99 -19.08
CA THR A 165 -4.05 -15.96 -19.51
C THR A 165 -3.00 -16.21 -18.43
N LEU A 166 -2.52 -15.16 -17.75
CA LEU A 166 -1.64 -15.32 -16.57
C LEU A 166 -2.34 -16.10 -15.44
N GLY A 167 -3.60 -15.76 -15.17
CA GLY A 167 -4.41 -16.41 -14.14
C GLY A 167 -4.65 -17.89 -14.46
N ALA A 168 -5.07 -18.20 -15.70
CA ALA A 168 -5.28 -19.58 -16.13
C ALA A 168 -3.99 -20.39 -16.06
N TYR A 169 -2.86 -19.88 -16.55
CA TYR A 169 -1.61 -20.63 -16.50
C TYR A 169 -1.08 -20.80 -15.07
N HIS A 170 -1.29 -19.82 -14.20
CA HIS A 170 -1.00 -19.97 -12.77
C HIS A 170 -1.81 -21.12 -12.14
N SER A 171 -3.12 -21.17 -12.44
CA SER A 171 -4.01 -22.25 -12.02
C SER A 171 -3.55 -23.60 -12.58
N LEU A 172 -3.11 -23.66 -13.84
CA LEU A 172 -2.59 -24.87 -14.46
C LEU A 172 -1.39 -25.41 -13.69
N CYS A 173 -0.43 -24.53 -13.38
CA CYS A 173 0.77 -24.91 -12.64
C CYS A 173 0.41 -25.49 -11.27
N GLN A 174 -0.53 -24.85 -10.55
CA GLN A 174 -1.01 -25.34 -9.25
C GLN A 174 -1.67 -26.72 -9.39
N GLU A 175 -2.58 -26.87 -10.34
CA GLU A 175 -3.28 -28.13 -10.60
C GLU A 175 -2.31 -29.29 -10.92
N VAL A 176 -1.30 -29.02 -11.75
CA VAL A 176 -0.26 -30.00 -12.12
C VAL A 176 0.60 -30.37 -10.91
N ILE A 177 0.98 -29.40 -10.07
CA ILE A 177 1.75 -29.65 -8.84
C ILE A 177 0.93 -30.46 -7.84
N ASP A 178 -0.35 -30.16 -7.66
CA ASP A 178 -1.24 -30.83 -6.71
C ASP A 178 -1.56 -32.27 -7.13
N LYS A 179 -1.69 -32.52 -8.44
CA LYS A 179 -1.88 -33.85 -9.03
C LYS A 179 -0.57 -34.64 -9.19
N THR A 180 0.56 -34.15 -8.71
CA THR A 180 1.87 -34.83 -8.80
C THR A 180 2.33 -35.25 -7.40
N PRO A 181 2.60 -36.56 -7.16
CA PRO A 181 3.12 -37.04 -5.86
C PRO A 181 4.42 -36.35 -5.44
N GLU A 182 4.70 -36.35 -4.13
CA GLU A 182 5.96 -35.82 -3.61
C GLU A 182 7.19 -36.55 -4.15
N GLY A 183 8.24 -35.80 -4.47
CA GLY A 183 9.48 -36.32 -5.04
C GLY A 183 10.19 -35.32 -5.95
N ASN A 184 11.24 -35.79 -6.64
CA ASN A 184 12.07 -34.95 -7.53
C ASN A 184 11.26 -34.27 -8.64
N ASP A 185 10.26 -34.94 -9.19
CA ASP A 185 9.43 -34.37 -10.25
C ASP A 185 8.62 -33.18 -9.73
N ARG A 186 8.06 -33.26 -8.50
CA ARG A 186 7.31 -32.15 -7.89
C ARG A 186 8.19 -30.92 -7.65
N GLN A 187 9.45 -31.10 -7.25
CA GLN A 187 10.40 -29.99 -7.08
C GLN A 187 10.69 -29.26 -8.41
N LEU A 188 10.83 -30.01 -9.51
CA LEU A 188 11.04 -29.42 -10.84
C LEU A 188 9.84 -28.57 -11.26
N LEU A 189 8.62 -29.07 -11.02
CA LEU A 189 7.38 -28.35 -11.30
C LEU A 189 7.29 -27.06 -10.46
N GLN A 190 7.65 -27.12 -9.17
CA GLN A 190 7.67 -25.95 -8.29
C GLN A 190 8.68 -24.90 -8.76
N ASN A 191 9.88 -25.32 -9.20
CA ASN A 191 10.89 -24.41 -9.72
C ASN A 191 10.43 -23.72 -11.02
N SER A 192 9.78 -24.46 -11.93
CA SER A 192 9.17 -23.88 -13.14
C SER A 192 8.07 -22.87 -12.77
N HIS A 193 7.19 -23.24 -11.84
CA HIS A 193 6.13 -22.34 -11.38
C HIS A 193 6.66 -21.08 -10.71
N GLU A 194 7.71 -21.18 -9.88
CA GLU A 194 8.40 -20.02 -9.30
C GLU A 194 8.98 -19.09 -10.38
N ALA A 195 9.65 -19.65 -11.39
CA ALA A 195 10.19 -18.87 -12.50
C ALA A 195 9.07 -18.18 -13.30
N PHE A 196 7.95 -18.87 -13.55
CA PHE A 196 6.77 -18.27 -14.18
C PHE A 196 6.18 -17.13 -13.33
N ARG A 197 6.08 -17.29 -12.00
CA ARG A 197 5.63 -16.21 -11.09
C ARG A 197 6.57 -15.00 -11.16
N GLY A 198 7.88 -15.23 -11.30
CA GLY A 198 8.87 -14.18 -11.58
C GLY A 198 8.62 -13.46 -12.91
N TYR A 199 8.36 -14.21 -13.99
CA TYR A 199 7.99 -13.66 -15.29
C TYR A 199 6.73 -12.79 -15.24
N ALA A 200 5.66 -13.30 -14.62
CA ALA A 200 4.38 -12.60 -14.54
C ALA A 200 4.49 -11.26 -13.79
N LYS A 201 5.34 -11.15 -12.77
CA LYS A 201 5.65 -9.87 -12.11
C LYS A 201 6.23 -8.84 -13.08
N GLY A 202 7.04 -9.29 -14.04
CA GLY A 202 7.62 -8.45 -15.10
C GLY A 202 6.62 -8.02 -16.18
N VAL A 203 5.48 -8.72 -16.33
CA VAL A 203 4.48 -8.39 -17.37
C VAL A 203 3.90 -6.99 -17.17
N MET A 204 3.59 -6.59 -15.92
CA MET A 204 3.09 -5.23 -15.66
C MET A 204 4.12 -4.17 -16.06
N GLN A 205 5.41 -4.42 -15.82
CA GLN A 205 6.47 -3.53 -16.27
C GLN A 205 6.54 -3.47 -17.80
N ALA A 206 6.55 -4.63 -18.47
CA ALA A 206 6.55 -4.70 -19.93
C ALA A 206 5.34 -3.97 -20.55
N MET A 207 4.16 -4.11 -19.97
CA MET A 207 2.94 -3.43 -20.45
C MET A 207 2.96 -1.92 -20.21
N THR A 208 3.58 -1.45 -19.12
CA THR A 208 3.57 -0.02 -18.75
C THR A 208 4.77 0.77 -19.25
N GLN A 209 5.87 0.10 -19.59
CA GLN A 209 7.13 0.73 -20.00
C GLN A 209 7.51 0.38 -21.45
N ASP A 210 7.58 -0.92 -21.78
CA ASP A 210 8.15 -1.37 -23.07
C ASP A 210 7.12 -1.29 -24.20
N MET A 211 5.89 -1.69 -23.91
CA MET A 211 4.79 -1.74 -24.87
C MET A 211 4.43 -0.37 -25.48
N PRO A 212 4.35 0.72 -24.71
CA PRO A 212 4.25 2.08 -25.24
C PRO A 212 5.26 2.39 -26.34
N THR A 213 6.55 2.09 -26.10
CA THR A 213 7.61 2.33 -27.08
C THR A 213 7.41 1.48 -28.32
N ARG A 214 7.10 0.18 -28.17
CA ARG A 214 6.84 -0.72 -29.30
C ARG A 214 5.65 -0.27 -30.15
N LEU A 215 4.58 0.18 -29.50
CA LEU A 215 3.40 0.66 -30.18
C LEU A 215 3.69 1.97 -30.93
N ASN A 216 4.47 2.88 -30.34
CA ASN A 216 4.90 4.09 -31.04
C ASN A 216 5.75 3.76 -32.27
N THR A 217 6.75 2.87 -32.14
CA THR A 217 7.57 2.42 -33.29
C THR A 217 6.72 1.74 -34.36
N PHE A 218 5.73 0.93 -33.98
CA PHE A 218 4.78 0.34 -34.91
C PHE A 218 3.97 1.41 -35.67
N MET A 219 3.48 2.44 -34.98
CA MET A 219 2.75 3.55 -35.58
C MET A 219 3.63 4.36 -36.53
N GLU A 220 4.87 4.68 -36.13
CA GLU A 220 5.85 5.38 -36.97
C GLU A 220 6.10 4.61 -38.27
N SER A 221 6.34 3.30 -38.19
CA SER A 221 6.54 2.43 -39.36
C SER A 221 5.32 2.44 -40.30
N ARG A 222 4.09 2.37 -39.76
CA ARG A 222 2.86 2.44 -40.55
C ARG A 222 2.69 3.79 -41.24
N ILE A 223 3.02 4.89 -40.56
CA ILE A 223 2.97 6.25 -41.09
C ILE A 223 3.98 6.41 -42.23
N GLU A 224 5.23 5.98 -42.03
CA GLU A 224 6.27 6.02 -43.06
C GLU A 224 5.84 5.25 -44.31
N HIS A 225 5.26 4.06 -44.14
CA HIS A 225 4.76 3.26 -45.25
C HIS A 225 3.59 3.93 -45.99
N ALA A 226 2.59 4.45 -45.26
CA ALA A 226 1.48 5.18 -45.85
C ALA A 226 1.97 6.43 -46.61
N GLN A 227 2.97 7.12 -46.07
CA GLN A 227 3.61 8.27 -46.71
C GLN A 227 4.35 7.88 -47.99
N GLN A 228 5.09 6.76 -48.00
CA GLN A 228 5.75 6.23 -49.20
C GLN A 228 4.73 5.86 -50.27
N ALA A 229 3.66 5.14 -49.92
CA ALA A 229 2.60 4.76 -50.85
C ALA A 229 1.84 5.97 -51.41
N ALA A 230 1.53 6.96 -50.58
CA ALA A 230 0.89 8.21 -51.00
C ALA A 230 1.73 9.00 -52.02
N ASN A 231 3.06 8.92 -51.90
CA ASN A 231 4.02 9.62 -52.77
C ASN A 231 4.51 8.78 -53.96
N ASN A 232 4.13 7.51 -54.06
CA ASN A 232 4.64 6.61 -55.10
C ASN A 232 3.89 6.84 -56.42
N GLU A 233 4.49 7.62 -57.32
CA GLU A 233 3.92 7.94 -58.65
C GLU A 233 3.65 6.71 -59.55
N SER A 234 4.26 5.55 -59.26
CA SER A 234 3.99 4.30 -59.97
C SER A 234 2.66 3.64 -59.58
N LEU A 235 2.02 4.06 -58.49
CA LEU A 235 0.74 3.53 -58.05
C LEU A 235 -0.45 4.25 -58.74
N PRO A 236 -1.57 3.53 -58.99
CA PRO A 236 -2.80 4.14 -59.49
C PRO A 236 -3.28 5.30 -58.61
N PRO A 237 -3.89 6.37 -59.18
CA PRO A 237 -4.41 7.50 -58.40
C PRO A 237 -5.29 7.10 -57.22
N ALA A 238 -6.22 6.16 -57.42
CA ALA A 238 -7.09 5.67 -56.37
C ALA A 238 -6.34 5.03 -55.19
N ALA A 239 -5.24 4.32 -55.46
CA ALA A 239 -4.40 3.72 -54.42
C ALA A 239 -3.58 4.78 -53.66
N ARG A 240 -3.14 5.84 -54.36
CA ARG A 240 -2.45 6.99 -53.73
C ARG A 240 -3.39 7.80 -52.86
N ASP A 241 -4.62 8.03 -53.29
CA ASP A 241 -5.61 8.77 -52.51
C ASP A 241 -6.03 7.98 -51.25
N GLN A 242 -6.24 6.67 -51.38
CA GLN A 242 -6.46 5.79 -50.22
C GLN A 242 -5.27 5.84 -49.23
N ALA A 243 -4.04 5.87 -49.73
CA ALA A 243 -2.85 5.98 -48.87
C ALA A 243 -2.76 7.34 -48.15
N LYS A 244 -3.22 8.43 -48.78
CA LYS A 244 -3.28 9.76 -48.14
C LYS A 244 -4.34 9.81 -47.04
N ASP A 245 -5.51 9.22 -47.28
CA ASP A 245 -6.57 9.13 -46.26
C ASP A 245 -6.10 8.32 -45.06
N GLN A 246 -5.48 7.16 -45.33
CA GLN A 246 -4.88 6.32 -44.30
C GLN A 246 -3.76 7.04 -43.53
N LEU A 247 -2.90 7.81 -44.22
CA LEU A 247 -1.86 8.61 -43.59
C LEU A 247 -2.46 9.66 -42.63
N GLY A 248 -3.55 10.32 -43.03
CA GLY A 248 -4.27 11.27 -42.18
C GLY A 248 -4.77 10.62 -40.89
N GLN A 249 -5.47 9.48 -41.02
CA GLN A 249 -5.97 8.71 -39.88
C GLN A 249 -4.85 8.21 -38.95
N LEU A 250 -3.76 7.70 -39.51
CA LEU A 250 -2.63 7.20 -38.72
C LEU A 250 -1.96 8.32 -37.91
N ARG A 251 -1.82 9.52 -38.48
CA ARG A 251 -1.27 10.68 -37.76
C ARG A 251 -2.17 11.16 -36.63
N GLU A 252 -3.49 11.13 -36.87
CA GLU A 252 -4.47 11.46 -35.85
C GLU A 252 -4.40 10.48 -34.68
N VAL A 253 -4.41 9.17 -34.96
CA VAL A 253 -4.27 8.13 -33.94
C VAL A 253 -2.91 8.21 -33.22
N GLN A 254 -1.83 8.55 -33.93
CA GLN A 254 -0.53 8.80 -33.28
C GLN A 254 -0.61 9.94 -32.27
N GLY A 255 -1.35 11.02 -32.58
CA GLY A 255 -1.62 12.12 -31.65
C GLY A 255 -2.42 11.66 -30.43
N GLU A 256 -3.51 10.91 -30.64
CA GLU A 256 -4.33 10.33 -29.56
C GLU A 256 -3.50 9.43 -28.64
N LEU A 257 -2.68 8.55 -29.22
CA LEU A 257 -1.79 7.67 -28.47
C LEU A 257 -0.73 8.48 -27.71
N GLY A 258 -0.17 9.51 -28.34
CA GLY A 258 0.81 10.41 -27.73
C GLY A 258 0.30 11.04 -26.44
N GLU A 259 -0.94 11.52 -26.41
CA GLU A 259 -1.56 12.07 -25.20
C GLU A 259 -1.74 11.01 -24.10
N LEU A 260 -2.07 9.77 -24.45
CA LEU A 260 -2.18 8.67 -23.48
C LEU A 260 -0.84 8.22 -22.89
N LEU A 261 0.24 8.39 -23.67
CA LEU A 261 1.60 8.04 -23.30
C LEU A 261 2.34 9.17 -22.59
N LYS A 262 1.84 10.40 -22.71
CA LYS A 262 2.45 11.59 -22.14
C LYS A 262 2.64 11.45 -20.62
N THR A 263 3.86 11.69 -20.19
CA THR A 263 4.21 11.87 -18.79
C THR A 263 4.28 13.36 -18.49
N ASP A 264 3.84 13.77 -17.31
CA ASP A 264 3.91 15.18 -16.88
C ASP A 264 5.39 15.56 -16.68
N ASP A 265 5.93 16.43 -17.55
CA ASP A 265 7.34 16.86 -17.51
C ASP A 265 7.67 17.62 -16.22
N ASP A 266 6.69 18.32 -15.62
CA ASP A 266 6.84 19.01 -14.33
C ASP A 266 6.71 18.03 -13.14
N LYS A 267 6.18 16.82 -13.38
CA LYS A 267 6.02 15.75 -12.40
C LYS A 267 6.42 14.39 -13.00
N PRO A 268 7.71 14.15 -13.25
CA PRO A 268 8.21 12.97 -13.97
C PRO A 268 7.88 11.62 -13.31
N ASN A 269 7.40 11.62 -12.07
CA ASN A 269 6.94 10.44 -11.35
C ASN A 269 5.44 10.14 -11.55
N THR A 270 4.71 10.97 -12.29
CA THR A 270 3.30 10.75 -12.59
C THR A 270 3.19 9.71 -13.72
N PRO A 271 2.56 8.55 -13.48
CA PRO A 271 2.37 7.56 -14.53
C PRO A 271 1.52 8.13 -15.66
N SER A 272 1.81 7.75 -16.90
CA SER A 272 0.97 8.08 -18.05
C SER A 272 -0.47 7.57 -17.86
N GLU A 273 -1.42 8.11 -18.63
CA GLU A 273 -2.81 7.65 -18.58
C GLU A 273 -2.92 6.16 -18.93
N LEU A 274 -2.15 5.70 -19.91
CA LEU A 274 -2.11 4.29 -20.30
C LEU A 274 -1.55 3.41 -19.18
N ALA A 275 -0.47 3.84 -18.52
CA ALA A 275 0.10 3.11 -17.39
C ALA A 275 -0.88 3.06 -16.21
N THR A 276 -1.63 4.14 -15.99
CA THR A 276 -2.71 4.20 -14.98
C THR A 276 -3.85 3.26 -15.34
N ALA A 277 -4.30 3.23 -16.60
CA ALA A 277 -5.34 2.32 -17.08
C ALA A 277 -4.93 0.85 -16.92
N THR A 278 -3.68 0.52 -17.26
CA THR A 278 -3.11 -0.83 -17.09
C THR A 278 -3.14 -1.26 -15.63
N LYS A 279 -2.68 -0.41 -14.71
CA LYS A 279 -2.65 -0.69 -13.27
C LYS A 279 -4.05 -0.77 -12.64
N LYS A 280 -5.05 -0.12 -13.23
CA LYS A 280 -6.44 -0.12 -12.76
C LYS A 280 -7.28 -1.24 -13.38
N ASN A 281 -6.78 -1.96 -14.38
CA ASN A 281 -7.52 -3.07 -14.98
C ASN A 281 -7.71 -4.20 -13.95
N GLU A 282 -8.96 -4.45 -13.57
CA GLU A 282 -9.30 -5.37 -12.47
C GLU A 282 -8.86 -6.81 -12.75
N VAL A 283 -9.05 -7.29 -13.98
CA VAL A 283 -8.73 -8.68 -14.36
C VAL A 283 -7.21 -8.92 -14.30
N LEU A 284 -6.43 -7.99 -14.86
CA LEU A 284 -4.96 -8.06 -14.81
C LEU A 284 -4.42 -7.94 -13.37
N ASP A 285 -4.90 -6.96 -12.59
CA ASP A 285 -4.48 -6.78 -11.19
C ASP A 285 -4.83 -8.01 -10.34
N THR A 286 -6.03 -8.57 -10.53
CA THR A 286 -6.46 -9.79 -9.84
C THR A 286 -5.56 -10.97 -10.18
N ALA A 287 -5.24 -11.17 -11.47
CA ALA A 287 -4.35 -12.25 -11.89
C ALA A 287 -2.95 -12.10 -11.27
N LEU A 288 -2.35 -10.91 -11.36
CA LEU A 288 -1.02 -10.66 -10.84
C LEU A 288 -0.95 -10.82 -9.32
N LYS A 289 -1.98 -10.41 -8.58
CA LYS A 289 -2.04 -10.63 -7.13
C LYS A 289 -2.16 -12.12 -6.77
N ASN A 290 -2.98 -12.89 -7.49
CA ASN A 290 -3.03 -14.35 -7.29
C ASN A 290 -1.67 -15.00 -7.55
N VAL A 291 -1.03 -14.65 -8.67
CA VAL A 291 0.28 -15.16 -9.05
C VAL A 291 1.35 -14.80 -8.01
N ALA A 292 1.35 -13.56 -7.51
CA ALA A 292 2.34 -13.07 -6.57
C ALA A 292 2.07 -13.46 -5.11
N ARG A 293 0.85 -13.91 -4.77
CA ARG A 293 0.39 -14.14 -3.39
C ARG A 293 1.39 -14.96 -2.57
N GLN A 294 1.80 -16.12 -3.08
CA GLN A 294 2.68 -17.02 -2.35
C GLN A 294 4.06 -16.39 -2.08
N ASP A 295 4.64 -15.68 -3.06
CA ASP A 295 5.92 -14.99 -2.84
C ASP A 295 5.77 -13.83 -1.87
N TYR A 296 4.66 -13.12 -1.95
CA TYR A 296 4.35 -12.01 -1.06
C TYR A 296 4.18 -12.49 0.38
N VAL A 297 3.42 -13.56 0.62
CA VAL A 297 3.27 -14.16 1.94
C VAL A 297 4.59 -14.71 2.47
N ALA A 298 5.41 -15.33 1.62
CA ALA A 298 6.75 -15.78 2.00
C ALA A 298 7.64 -14.60 2.42
N ASP A 299 7.68 -13.52 1.64
CA ASP A 299 8.42 -12.29 1.95
C ASP A 299 8.01 -11.70 3.30
N LEU A 300 6.70 -11.62 3.57
CA LEU A 300 6.17 -11.14 4.86
C LEU A 300 6.72 -11.93 6.05
N LYS A 301 6.93 -13.25 5.89
CA LYS A 301 7.43 -14.13 6.94
C LYS A 301 8.94 -14.07 7.14
N THR A 302 9.70 -13.59 6.15
CA THR A 302 11.17 -13.55 6.23
C THR A 302 11.70 -12.60 7.31
N LYS A 303 10.95 -11.56 7.66
CA LYS A 303 11.35 -10.55 8.67
C LYS A 303 10.78 -10.86 10.05
N SER A 304 10.84 -12.12 10.46
CA SER A 304 10.41 -12.60 11.77
C SER A 304 11.58 -12.76 12.77
N GLY A 305 11.33 -12.66 14.08
CA GLY A 305 12.31 -12.96 15.13
C GLY A 305 12.58 -11.84 16.14
N PHE A 306 13.30 -12.20 17.21
CA PHE A 306 13.55 -11.35 18.37
C PHE A 306 14.27 -10.04 18.03
N VAL A 307 15.31 -10.10 17.19
CA VAL A 307 16.09 -8.91 16.78
C VAL A 307 15.22 -7.91 16.02
N THR A 308 14.40 -8.40 15.09
CA THR A 308 13.44 -7.55 14.36
C THR A 308 12.38 -6.98 15.30
N GLY A 309 11.89 -7.77 16.27
CA GLY A 309 11.00 -7.30 17.32
C GLY A 309 11.60 -6.16 18.15
N LEU A 310 12.89 -6.24 18.52
CA LEU A 310 13.59 -5.15 19.21
C LEU A 310 13.75 -3.90 18.33
N ALA A 311 14.05 -4.06 17.04
CA ALA A 311 14.15 -2.94 16.10
C ALA A 311 12.78 -2.25 15.91
N VAL A 312 11.69 -3.02 15.83
CA VAL A 312 10.31 -2.51 15.80
C VAL A 312 9.97 -1.77 17.09
N PHE A 313 10.32 -2.35 18.25
CA PHE A 313 10.15 -1.70 19.55
C PHE A 313 10.90 -0.37 19.60
N ALA A 314 12.18 -0.35 19.24
CA ALA A 314 13.02 0.84 19.25
C ALA A 314 12.49 1.91 18.29
N GLY A 315 12.09 1.48 17.08
CA GLY A 315 11.51 2.32 16.02
C GLY A 315 10.31 3.13 16.48
N ALA A 316 9.40 2.51 17.22
CA ALA A 316 8.21 3.21 17.76
C ALA A 316 8.46 3.82 19.15
N GLY A 317 9.19 3.11 20.01
CA GLY A 317 9.33 3.39 21.43
C GLY A 317 10.30 4.52 21.76
N ILE A 318 11.45 4.63 21.10
CA ILE A 318 12.43 5.69 21.43
C ILE A 318 11.87 7.08 21.09
N PRO A 319 11.33 7.33 19.87
CA PRO A 319 10.77 8.63 19.55
C PRO A 319 9.59 9.01 20.45
N GLN A 320 8.72 8.04 20.79
CA GLN A 320 7.63 8.27 21.72
C GLN A 320 8.11 8.51 23.15
N GLY A 321 9.15 7.79 23.61
CA GLY A 321 9.74 7.98 24.93
C GLY A 321 10.36 9.36 25.09
N VAL A 322 11.14 9.82 24.10
CA VAL A 322 11.69 11.18 24.09
C VAL A 322 10.57 12.22 24.09
N ALA A 323 9.54 12.02 23.25
CA ALA A 323 8.40 12.92 23.23
C ALA A 323 7.74 13.00 24.61
N SER A 324 7.40 11.83 25.17
CA SER A 324 6.77 11.62 26.48
C SER A 324 7.56 12.22 27.64
N ALA A 325 8.88 12.06 27.64
CA ALA A 325 9.79 12.64 28.62
C ALA A 325 9.70 14.18 28.64
N GLY A 326 9.53 14.79 27.46
CA GLY A 326 9.45 16.23 27.29
C GLY A 326 8.11 16.80 27.75
N HIS A 327 7.00 16.37 27.17
CA HIS A 327 5.69 16.98 27.46
C HIS A 327 5.06 16.51 28.79
N PHE A 328 4.86 15.21 29.00
CA PHE A 328 4.25 14.66 30.23
C PHE A 328 5.20 14.60 31.42
N GLY A 329 6.51 14.50 31.15
CA GLY A 329 7.54 14.46 32.18
C GLY A 329 8.00 15.84 32.60
N ALA A 330 8.84 16.47 31.78
CA ALA A 330 9.57 17.66 32.16
C ALA A 330 8.65 18.88 32.30
N ILE A 331 7.79 19.08 31.30
CA ILE A 331 6.98 20.29 31.19
C ILE A 331 5.79 20.27 32.14
N THR A 332 5.07 19.14 32.25
CA THR A 332 4.00 19.00 33.24
C THR A 332 4.51 19.07 34.68
N ALA A 333 5.66 18.46 34.99
CA ALA A 333 6.25 18.57 36.32
C ALA A 333 6.65 20.01 36.67
N SER A 334 7.27 20.73 35.73
CA SER A 334 7.71 22.11 35.94
C SER A 334 6.54 23.07 36.18
N ILE A 335 5.40 22.86 35.52
CA ILE A 335 4.22 23.71 35.73
C ILE A 335 3.45 23.30 36.98
N ASP A 336 3.39 22.01 37.31
CA ASP A 336 2.76 21.54 38.55
C ASP A 336 3.50 22.08 39.78
N GLU A 337 4.85 22.10 39.79
CA GLU A 337 5.64 22.73 40.86
C GLU A 337 5.37 24.25 40.97
N LYS A 338 5.21 24.96 39.85
CA LYS A 338 4.95 26.40 39.85
C LYS A 338 3.51 26.76 40.24
N MET A 339 2.58 25.83 40.09
CA MET A 339 1.15 26.04 40.30
C MET A 339 0.62 25.33 41.55
N ALA A 340 1.50 24.77 42.38
CA ALA A 340 1.14 23.99 43.58
C ALA A 340 0.19 24.74 44.55
N ASP A 341 0.34 26.07 44.65
CA ASP A 341 -0.50 26.92 45.52
C ASP A 341 -1.67 27.60 44.79
N ALA A 342 -1.89 27.30 43.51
CA ALA A 342 -2.94 27.90 42.72
C ALA A 342 -4.31 27.23 43.00
N SER A 343 -5.41 27.97 42.82
CA SER A 343 -6.73 27.36 42.86
C SER A 343 -6.88 26.29 41.76
N TYR A 344 -7.63 25.22 42.04
CA TYR A 344 -7.86 24.08 41.14
C TYR A 344 -8.07 24.49 39.67
N GLY A 345 -9.00 25.42 39.40
CA GLY A 345 -9.29 25.88 38.03
C GLY A 345 -8.11 26.58 37.36
N LYS A 346 -7.30 27.33 38.11
CA LYS A 346 -6.12 28.04 37.59
C LYS A 346 -4.96 27.06 37.34
N HIS A 347 -4.79 26.06 38.19
CA HIS A 347 -3.81 24.98 38.00
C HIS A 347 -4.15 24.16 36.75
N VAL A 348 -5.39 23.70 36.62
CA VAL A 348 -5.85 22.93 35.46
C VAL A 348 -5.67 23.71 34.16
N ALA A 349 -6.09 24.98 34.11
CA ALA A 349 -5.96 25.80 32.91
C ALA A 349 -4.49 26.02 32.49
N ALA A 350 -3.60 26.30 33.45
CA ALA A 350 -2.19 26.53 33.18
C ALA A 350 -1.47 25.26 32.73
N THR A 351 -1.69 24.13 33.42
CA THR A 351 -1.11 22.84 33.07
C THR A 351 -1.60 22.36 31.71
N SER A 352 -2.88 22.56 31.38
CA SER A 352 -3.45 22.18 30.07
C SER A 352 -2.88 23.00 28.91
N THR A 353 -2.75 24.32 29.10
CA THR A 353 -2.15 25.21 28.10
C THR A 353 -0.71 24.81 27.81
N VAL A 354 0.07 24.61 28.86
CA VAL A 354 1.50 24.29 28.76
C VAL A 354 1.72 22.88 28.20
N LEU A 355 0.92 21.90 28.61
CA LEU A 355 0.98 20.53 28.09
C LEU A 355 0.55 20.44 26.62
N GLY A 356 -0.55 21.10 26.23
CA GLY A 356 -1.01 21.14 24.84
C GLY A 356 -0.01 21.80 23.91
N ALA A 357 0.58 22.92 24.36
CA ALA A 357 1.65 23.62 23.65
C ALA A 357 2.90 22.74 23.47
N ALA A 358 3.36 22.14 24.56
CA ALA A 358 4.50 21.24 24.57
C ALA A 358 4.27 20.01 23.68
N HIS A 359 3.08 19.43 23.73
CA HIS A 359 2.73 18.30 22.89
C HIS A 359 2.83 18.65 21.40
N LYS A 360 2.40 19.85 20.98
CA LYS A 360 2.58 20.31 19.60
C LYS A 360 4.06 20.51 19.25
N VAL A 361 4.78 21.30 20.03
CA VAL A 361 6.18 21.65 19.73
C VAL A 361 7.08 20.41 19.72
N ILE A 362 6.90 19.51 20.67
CA ILE A 362 7.72 18.29 20.76
C ILE A 362 7.32 17.27 19.69
N SER A 363 6.03 17.07 19.44
CA SER A 363 5.58 16.05 18.47
C SER A 363 5.79 16.48 17.01
N ASP A 364 5.64 17.77 16.71
CA ASP A 364 5.75 18.30 15.34
C ASP A 364 7.16 18.85 15.06
N GLY A 365 7.91 19.22 16.11
CA GLY A 365 9.26 19.77 16.01
C GLY A 365 10.36 18.75 16.27
N ILE A 366 10.42 18.16 17.47
CA ILE A 366 11.58 17.36 17.92
C ILE A 366 11.46 15.89 17.51
N ARG A 367 10.28 15.29 17.72
CA ARG A 367 10.02 13.87 17.44
C ARG A 367 10.39 13.45 16.01
N PRO A 368 10.08 14.23 14.95
CA PRO A 368 10.44 13.83 13.58
C PRO A 368 11.94 13.65 13.37
N PHE A 369 12.79 14.46 14.01
CA PHE A 369 14.24 14.29 13.92
C PHE A 369 14.72 13.05 14.67
N VAL A 370 14.20 12.80 15.88
CA VAL A 370 14.50 11.58 16.64
C VAL A 370 14.05 10.35 15.86
N GLN A 371 12.87 10.39 15.25
CA GLN A 371 12.34 9.32 14.41
C GLN A 371 13.26 9.05 13.22
N VAL A 372 13.70 10.08 12.48
CA VAL A 372 14.65 9.92 11.36
C VAL A 372 15.94 9.25 11.82
N VAL A 373 16.48 9.65 12.98
CA VAL A 373 17.71 9.05 13.51
C VAL A 373 17.50 7.59 13.88
N VAL A 374 16.42 7.29 14.59
CA VAL A 374 16.08 5.92 15.02
C VAL A 374 15.84 5.03 13.80
N ASP A 375 14.98 5.43 12.86
CA ASP A 375 14.64 4.65 11.67
C ASP A 375 15.86 4.36 10.79
N LYS A 376 16.84 5.27 10.75
CA LYS A 376 18.04 5.11 9.94
C LYS A 376 19.11 4.23 10.59
N THR A 377 19.09 4.08 11.91
CA THR A 377 20.17 3.44 12.68
C THR A 377 19.79 2.10 13.29
N ILE A 378 18.70 2.05 14.04
CA ILE A 378 18.35 0.91 14.90
C ILE A 378 16.87 0.51 14.83
N GLY A 379 16.03 1.38 14.28
CA GLY A 379 14.57 1.23 14.24
C GLY A 379 14.08 0.53 12.98
N ALA A 380 12.93 -0.13 13.09
CA ALA A 380 12.18 -0.64 11.96
C ALA A 380 10.73 -0.16 12.03
N GLY A 381 10.18 0.25 10.88
CA GLY A 381 8.79 0.68 10.77
C GLY A 381 7.85 -0.50 10.56
N LEU A 382 6.56 -0.26 10.76
CA LEU A 382 5.49 -1.19 10.42
C LEU A 382 4.52 -0.54 9.43
N GLU A 383 4.14 -1.28 8.41
CA GLU A 383 3.14 -0.88 7.43
C GLU A 383 2.04 -1.96 7.34
N LYS A 384 0.78 -1.54 7.24
CA LYS A 384 -0.34 -2.49 7.09
C LYS A 384 -0.16 -3.27 5.78
N VAL A 385 -0.29 -4.59 5.87
CA VAL A 385 -0.36 -5.45 4.69
C VAL A 385 -1.67 -5.20 3.96
N ASP A 386 -1.63 -5.04 2.63
CA ASP A 386 -2.87 -4.92 1.86
C ASP A 386 -3.63 -6.28 1.88
N PRO A 387 -4.86 -6.35 2.41
CA PRO A 387 -5.63 -7.59 2.45
C PRO A 387 -5.87 -8.21 1.06
N MET A 388 -5.94 -7.38 0.01
CA MET A 388 -6.08 -7.87 -1.38
C MET A 388 -4.82 -8.54 -1.90
N SER A 389 -3.66 -8.27 -1.29
CA SER A 389 -2.38 -8.91 -1.68
C SER A 389 -2.23 -10.33 -1.09
N VAL A 390 -2.95 -10.64 -0.02
CA VAL A 390 -2.91 -11.94 0.68
C VAL A 390 -4.16 -12.80 0.46
N TYR A 391 -5.32 -12.14 0.24
CA TYR A 391 -6.60 -12.73 -0.14
C TYR A 391 -7.15 -12.04 -1.40
N PRO A 392 -6.46 -12.17 -2.55
CA PRO A 392 -6.89 -11.56 -3.82
C PRO A 392 -8.20 -12.17 -4.29
N LYS A 393 -9.03 -11.41 -5.03
CA LYS A 393 -10.24 -11.90 -5.69
C LYS A 393 -9.96 -13.19 -6.47
N ALA A 394 -10.97 -14.06 -6.56
CA ALA A 394 -10.91 -15.26 -7.38
C ALA A 394 -10.77 -14.91 -8.86
N LEU A 395 -9.92 -15.67 -9.55
CA LEU A 395 -9.68 -15.55 -10.98
C LEU A 395 -10.98 -15.77 -11.77
N GLN A 396 -11.15 -15.00 -12.85
CA GLN A 396 -12.26 -15.19 -13.79
C GLN A 396 -12.12 -16.52 -14.53
N VAL A 397 -10.93 -16.76 -15.06
CA VAL A 397 -10.60 -17.95 -15.81
C VAL A 397 -9.58 -18.77 -15.03
N VAL A 398 -9.84 -20.07 -14.90
CA VAL A 398 -8.98 -21.05 -14.21
C VAL A 398 -8.74 -22.25 -15.12
N THR A 399 -8.01 -23.23 -14.61
CA THR A 399 -7.96 -24.55 -15.26
C THR A 399 -8.76 -25.59 -14.50
N GLN A 400 -9.37 -26.48 -15.28
CA GLN A 400 -9.97 -27.70 -14.79
C GLN A 400 -9.57 -28.83 -15.73
N ASP A 401 -8.92 -29.85 -15.17
CA ASP A 401 -8.33 -30.96 -15.90
C ASP A 401 -7.41 -30.50 -17.02
N GLY A 402 -6.61 -29.47 -16.73
CA GLY A 402 -5.61 -28.91 -17.63
C GLY A 402 -6.16 -28.05 -18.77
N ARG A 403 -7.48 -27.80 -18.79
CA ARG A 403 -8.14 -26.96 -19.80
C ARG A 403 -8.61 -25.64 -19.21
N ARG A 404 -8.52 -24.57 -20.01
CA ARG A 404 -9.01 -23.23 -19.67
C ARG A 404 -10.53 -23.24 -19.56
N VAL A 405 -11.07 -22.86 -18.40
CA VAL A 405 -12.52 -22.77 -18.16
C VAL A 405 -12.89 -21.53 -17.37
N GLU A 406 -14.10 -21.02 -17.56
CA GLU A 406 -14.67 -19.99 -16.68
C GLU A 406 -14.83 -20.55 -15.26
N ASN A 407 -14.49 -19.75 -14.26
CA ASN A 407 -14.54 -20.16 -12.86
C ASN A 407 -15.98 -20.14 -12.34
N ALA A 408 -16.69 -21.26 -12.47
CA ALA A 408 -18.07 -21.40 -11.98
C ALA A 408 -18.23 -21.14 -10.48
N GLY A 409 -17.18 -21.34 -9.67
CA GLY A 409 -17.16 -21.08 -8.23
C GLY A 409 -16.76 -19.67 -7.83
N ARG A 410 -16.48 -18.77 -8.78
CA ARG A 410 -15.88 -17.44 -8.54
C ARG A 410 -16.62 -16.62 -7.49
N ASN A 411 -17.94 -16.55 -7.56
CA ASN A 411 -18.74 -15.74 -6.64
C ASN A 411 -18.66 -16.25 -5.20
N ALA A 412 -18.77 -17.57 -5.00
CA ALA A 412 -18.66 -18.17 -3.67
C ALA A 412 -17.25 -18.03 -3.09
N LEU A 413 -16.21 -18.18 -3.92
CA LEU A 413 -14.82 -17.96 -3.51
C LEU A 413 -14.57 -16.49 -3.14
N ASN A 414 -15.10 -15.54 -3.92
CA ASN A 414 -14.98 -14.12 -3.64
C ASN A 414 -15.63 -13.75 -2.30
N LEU A 415 -16.82 -14.28 -1.99
CA LEU A 415 -17.48 -14.08 -0.69
C LEU A 415 -16.62 -14.62 0.46
N THR A 416 -16.06 -15.82 0.29
CA THR A 416 -15.17 -16.42 1.29
C THR A 416 -13.90 -15.59 1.50
N GLN A 417 -13.29 -15.10 0.42
CA GLN A 417 -12.10 -14.26 0.49
C GLN A 417 -12.42 -12.87 1.06
N GLU A 418 -13.61 -12.33 0.81
CA GLU A 418 -14.07 -11.09 1.41
C GLU A 418 -14.20 -11.19 2.92
N GLN A 419 -14.81 -12.28 3.40
CA GLN A 419 -14.85 -12.59 4.84
C GLN A 419 -13.43 -12.66 5.42
N LYS A 420 -12.51 -13.39 4.77
CA LYS A 420 -11.09 -13.43 5.20
C LYS A 420 -10.42 -12.05 5.18
N ARG A 421 -10.71 -11.19 4.19
CA ARG A 421 -10.18 -9.81 4.15
C ARG A 421 -10.74 -8.96 5.28
N ASN A 422 -12.01 -9.10 5.60
CA ASN A 422 -12.66 -8.37 6.69
C ASN A 422 -12.08 -8.82 8.04
N ASP A 423 -11.96 -10.12 8.28
CA ASP A 423 -11.32 -10.67 9.49
C ASP A 423 -9.85 -10.24 9.60
N PHE A 424 -9.11 -10.21 8.49
CA PHE A 424 -7.75 -9.72 8.43
C PHE A 424 -7.66 -8.23 8.81
N LYS A 425 -8.58 -7.39 8.33
CA LYS A 425 -8.67 -5.96 8.70
C LYS A 425 -9.02 -5.78 10.18
N LEU A 426 -9.94 -6.58 10.73
CA LEU A 426 -10.28 -6.55 12.15
C LEU A 426 -9.04 -6.89 13.01
N LYS A 427 -8.28 -7.91 12.60
CA LYS A 427 -6.99 -8.21 13.23
C LYS A 427 -6.04 -7.03 13.10
N GLN A 428 -5.82 -6.48 11.91
CA GLN A 428 -4.95 -5.31 11.72
C GLN A 428 -5.30 -4.13 12.62
N ASN A 429 -6.58 -3.95 12.95
CA ASN A 429 -7.00 -2.86 13.82
C ASN A 429 -6.60 -3.06 15.29
N ALA A 430 -6.36 -4.30 15.74
CA ALA A 430 -5.95 -4.56 17.11
C ALA A 430 -4.67 -3.79 17.49
N ASN A 431 -4.61 -3.36 18.75
CA ASN A 431 -3.49 -2.60 19.31
C ASN A 431 -3.25 -1.21 18.65
N ASN A 432 -4.18 -0.71 17.82
CA ASN A 432 -4.19 0.68 17.38
C ASN A 432 -4.88 1.58 18.42
N PHE A 433 -4.48 2.85 18.44
CA PHE A 433 -5.20 3.88 19.20
C PHE A 433 -6.66 3.97 18.72
N GLY A 434 -7.57 4.23 19.65
CA GLY A 434 -9.01 4.19 19.41
C GLY A 434 -9.61 2.78 19.50
N THR A 435 -8.80 1.74 19.69
CA THR A 435 -9.29 0.40 20.06
C THR A 435 -9.04 0.15 21.54
N MET A 436 -9.93 -0.62 22.18
CA MET A 436 -9.81 -0.97 23.61
C MET A 436 -8.42 -1.56 23.95
N SER A 437 -7.90 -2.45 23.11
CA SER A 437 -6.57 -3.09 23.33
C SER A 437 -5.41 -2.11 23.19
N GLY A 438 -5.44 -1.23 22.18
CA GLY A 438 -4.39 -0.24 21.96
C GLY A 438 -4.35 0.80 23.07
N ASP A 439 -5.50 1.36 23.43
CA ASP A 439 -5.60 2.39 24.45
C ASP A 439 -5.27 1.84 25.84
N PHE A 440 -5.69 0.61 26.16
CA PHE A 440 -5.36 -0.05 27.43
C PHE A 440 -3.87 -0.37 27.57
N THR A 441 -3.19 -0.79 26.49
CA THR A 441 -1.72 -0.93 26.48
C THR A 441 -1.04 0.36 26.90
N GLY A 442 -1.60 1.49 26.45
CA GLY A 442 -1.13 2.81 26.83
C GLY A 442 -1.35 3.15 28.30
N TYR A 443 -2.55 2.90 28.83
CA TYR A 443 -2.87 3.15 30.24
C TYR A 443 -2.00 2.31 31.18
N LEU A 444 -1.83 1.02 30.87
CA LEU A 444 -0.99 0.12 31.66
C LEU A 444 0.48 0.58 31.69
N ALA A 445 1.04 0.96 30.53
CA ALA A 445 2.45 1.33 30.44
C ALA A 445 2.77 2.60 31.26
N PHE A 446 1.94 3.63 31.17
CA PHE A 446 2.12 4.85 31.96
C PHE A 446 1.78 4.64 33.43
N GLY A 447 0.65 3.98 33.72
CA GLY A 447 0.24 3.68 35.10
C GLY A 447 1.32 2.89 35.85
N ALA A 448 1.89 1.85 35.23
CA ALA A 448 2.96 1.05 35.82
C ALA A 448 4.25 1.85 36.02
N ALA A 449 4.66 2.66 35.04
CA ALA A 449 5.87 3.48 35.14
C ALA A 449 5.77 4.52 36.26
N HIS A 450 4.61 5.18 36.40
CA HIS A 450 4.37 6.12 37.48
C HIS A 450 4.21 5.45 38.84
N ALA A 451 3.57 4.28 38.92
CA ALA A 451 3.46 3.51 40.17
C ALA A 451 4.82 3.00 40.68
N VAL A 452 5.70 2.53 39.79
CA VAL A 452 7.07 2.13 40.15
C VAL A 452 7.87 3.33 40.66
N ARG A 453 7.75 4.49 39.99
CA ARG A 453 8.38 5.74 40.46
C ARG A 453 7.90 6.13 41.86
N ASP A 454 6.59 6.11 42.10
CA ASP A 454 6.01 6.48 43.39
C ASP A 454 6.37 5.47 44.48
N THR A 455 6.50 4.18 44.13
CA THR A 455 7.01 3.16 45.05
C THR A 455 8.45 3.47 45.48
N ILE A 456 9.30 3.88 44.53
CA ILE A 456 10.69 4.29 44.83
C ILE A 456 10.70 5.54 45.71
N ASP A 457 9.87 6.54 45.41
CA ASP A 457 9.79 7.81 46.16
C ASP A 457 9.34 7.59 47.62
N GLN A 458 8.36 6.71 47.85
CA GLN A 458 7.74 6.53 49.16
C GLN A 458 8.44 5.52 50.08
N PHE A 459 9.18 4.57 49.50
CA PHE A 459 9.84 3.48 50.23
C PHE A 459 11.37 3.57 50.22
N THR A 460 11.96 4.54 49.54
CA THR A 460 13.42 4.78 49.55
C THR A 460 13.74 6.23 49.86
N SER A 461 15.01 6.54 50.15
CA SER A 461 15.49 7.91 50.32
C SER A 461 15.81 8.61 48.98
N VAL A 462 15.51 7.97 47.85
CA VAL A 462 15.76 8.53 46.52
C VAL A 462 14.62 9.47 46.18
N ASN A 463 14.92 10.75 45.98
CA ASN A 463 13.95 11.74 45.51
C ASN A 463 13.51 11.39 44.07
N ALA A 464 12.40 10.67 43.92
CA ALA A 464 11.78 10.31 42.65
C ALA A 464 10.57 11.23 42.32
N SER A 465 10.35 12.25 43.15
CA SER A 465 9.36 13.30 42.94
C SER A 465 9.80 14.41 41.97
N GLY A 466 11.11 14.58 41.72
CA GLY A 466 11.67 15.66 40.89
C GLY A 466 11.46 15.50 39.37
N ILE A 467 11.63 16.61 38.64
CA ILE A 467 11.44 16.71 37.17
C ILE A 467 12.16 15.59 36.40
N LEU A 468 13.43 15.29 36.73
CA LEU A 468 14.20 14.25 36.04
C LEU A 468 13.61 12.84 36.22
N ALA A 469 13.13 12.50 37.42
CA ALA A 469 12.52 11.21 37.70
C ALA A 469 11.13 11.08 37.03
N ARG A 470 10.35 12.16 36.99
CA ARG A 470 9.08 12.23 36.23
C ARG A 470 9.32 12.11 34.73
N SER A 471 10.34 12.77 34.20
CA SER A 471 10.76 12.63 32.80
C SER A 471 11.21 11.21 32.46
N ALA A 472 11.99 10.55 33.32
CA ALA A 472 12.42 9.17 33.10
C ALA A 472 11.24 8.19 33.15
N ALA A 473 10.34 8.30 34.14
CA ALA A 473 9.15 7.47 34.23
C ALA A 473 8.23 7.67 33.02
N SER A 474 8.02 8.92 32.60
CA SER A 474 7.26 9.26 31.41
C SER A 474 7.91 8.75 30.12
N ALA A 475 9.24 8.80 30.02
CA ALA A 475 9.99 8.23 28.90
C ALA A 475 9.79 6.72 28.79
N VAL A 476 9.92 6.01 29.92
CA VAL A 476 9.70 4.57 30.01
C VAL A 476 8.25 4.23 29.63
N GLY A 477 7.26 4.90 30.23
CA GLY A 477 5.84 4.70 29.90
C GLY A 477 5.54 4.95 28.41
N GLY A 478 6.08 6.03 27.84
CA GLY A 478 5.96 6.36 26.42
C GLY A 478 6.60 5.33 25.50
N SER A 479 7.80 4.86 25.85
CA SER A 479 8.51 3.83 25.08
C SER A 479 7.82 2.49 25.12
N PHE A 480 7.36 2.03 26.29
CA PHE A 480 6.64 0.77 26.43
C PHE A 480 5.27 0.80 25.77
N MET A 481 4.58 1.94 25.80
CA MET A 481 3.31 2.11 25.07
C MET A 481 3.51 1.93 23.57
N ALA A 482 4.31 2.78 22.93
CA ALA A 482 4.44 2.76 21.48
C ALA A 482 5.22 1.53 21.00
N GLY A 483 6.31 1.17 21.70
CA GLY A 483 7.11 -0.01 21.40
C GLY A 483 6.33 -1.30 21.65
N GLY A 484 5.58 -1.40 22.75
CA GLY A 484 4.73 -2.56 23.06
C GLY A 484 3.59 -2.72 22.07
N GLN A 485 2.90 -1.64 21.71
CA GLN A 485 1.89 -1.66 20.64
C GLN A 485 2.50 -2.08 19.30
N ALA A 486 3.68 -1.58 18.94
CA ALA A 486 4.36 -1.96 17.70
C ALA A 486 4.76 -3.45 17.70
N VAL A 487 5.32 -3.97 18.79
CA VAL A 487 5.63 -5.40 18.91
C VAL A 487 4.37 -6.27 18.87
N ALA A 488 3.27 -5.83 19.51
CA ALA A 488 2.00 -6.55 19.47
C ALA A 488 1.40 -6.60 18.05
N LYS A 489 1.49 -5.50 17.28
CA LYS A 489 1.11 -5.46 15.86
C LYS A 489 2.01 -6.34 15.00
N TYR A 490 3.31 -6.31 15.26
CA TYR A 490 4.30 -7.13 14.57
C TYR A 490 4.08 -8.64 14.77
N ALA A 491 3.74 -9.06 15.99
CA ALA A 491 3.47 -10.46 16.31
C ALA A 491 2.11 -10.95 15.77
N GLN A 492 1.31 -10.07 15.18
CA GLN A 492 -0.05 -10.39 14.80
C GLN A 492 -0.12 -11.08 13.44
N THR A 493 -0.77 -12.23 13.43
CA THR A 493 -0.98 -13.06 12.25
C THR A 493 -2.45 -13.41 12.03
N HIS A 494 -2.79 -13.90 10.85
CA HIS A 494 -4.14 -14.29 10.48
C HIS A 494 -4.17 -15.58 9.63
N GLY A 495 -5.16 -16.43 9.91
CA GLY A 495 -5.43 -17.69 9.21
C GLY A 495 -4.43 -18.80 9.52
N ASP A 496 -4.68 -19.97 8.95
CA ASP A 496 -3.87 -21.19 9.18
C ASP A 496 -2.43 -21.04 8.66
N GLU A 497 -2.23 -20.18 7.66
CA GLU A 497 -0.90 -19.85 7.16
C GLU A 497 -0.15 -18.86 8.07
N GLU A 498 -0.72 -18.39 9.18
CA GLU A 498 -0.11 -17.40 10.07
C GLU A 498 0.42 -16.16 9.31
N ILE A 499 -0.41 -15.60 8.42
CA ILE A 499 0.00 -14.48 7.56
C ILE A 499 0.17 -13.23 8.42
N PRO A 500 1.36 -12.57 8.45
CA PRO A 500 1.55 -11.33 9.19
C PRO A 500 0.59 -10.24 8.72
N THR A 501 -0.02 -9.53 9.67
CA THR A 501 -0.96 -8.44 9.36
C THR A 501 -0.24 -7.11 9.10
N TYR A 502 1.02 -7.01 9.51
CA TYR A 502 1.92 -5.88 9.26
C TYR A 502 3.22 -6.37 8.62
N ARG A 503 3.78 -5.54 7.74
CA ARG A 503 5.10 -5.75 7.16
C ARG A 503 6.13 -4.83 7.81
N VAL A 504 7.34 -5.35 7.98
CA VAL A 504 8.48 -4.58 8.53
C VAL A 504 9.16 -3.78 7.42
N THR A 505 9.28 -2.47 7.63
CA THR A 505 9.91 -1.53 6.70
C THR A 505 11.24 -1.02 7.27
N THR A 506 12.18 -0.71 6.37
CA THR A 506 13.50 -0.19 6.72
C THR A 506 13.75 1.13 5.97
N GLU A 507 14.37 2.11 6.63
CA GLU A 507 14.64 3.41 6.02
C GLU A 507 15.95 3.41 5.22
N ASN A 508 15.81 3.25 3.91
CA ASN A 508 16.96 3.15 3.03
C ASN A 508 17.44 4.49 2.47
N ARG A 509 16.68 5.58 2.62
CA ARG A 509 17.01 6.89 2.01
C ARG A 509 18.19 7.59 2.69
N ASN A 510 18.87 8.46 1.95
CA ASN A 510 20.06 9.15 2.42
C ASN A 510 19.74 10.27 3.42
N TRP A 511 20.66 10.56 4.34
CA TRP A 511 20.52 11.65 5.32
C TRP A 511 20.25 13.01 4.67
N GLY A 512 20.85 13.27 3.50
CA GLY A 512 20.65 14.50 2.72
C GLY A 512 19.22 14.70 2.21
N GLU A 513 18.40 13.65 2.16
CA GLU A 513 16.97 13.75 1.83
C GLU A 513 16.09 13.80 3.08
N LEU A 514 16.48 13.06 4.12
CA LEU A 514 15.66 12.87 5.32
C LEU A 514 15.65 14.10 6.23
N LEU A 515 16.81 14.71 6.48
CA LEU A 515 16.92 15.84 7.41
C LEU A 515 16.25 17.11 6.87
N PRO A 516 16.44 17.51 5.59
CA PRO A 516 15.73 18.66 5.04
C PRO A 516 14.22 18.45 5.00
N LYS A 517 13.76 17.22 4.74
CA LYS A 517 12.33 16.88 4.76
C LYS A 517 11.74 17.01 6.17
N ALA A 518 12.41 16.45 7.19
CA ALA A 518 11.99 16.60 8.58
C ALA A 518 11.97 18.07 9.02
N PHE A 519 12.97 18.87 8.60
CA PHE A 519 13.02 20.30 8.89
C PHE A 519 11.90 21.09 8.21
N SER A 520 11.65 20.82 6.93
CA SER A 520 10.55 21.44 6.17
C SER A 520 9.20 21.09 6.78
N GLU A 521 8.96 19.82 7.13
CA GLU A 521 7.74 19.38 7.80
C GLU A 521 7.56 20.04 9.17
N ALA A 522 8.61 20.10 9.98
CA ALA A 522 8.57 20.77 11.28
C ALA A 522 8.28 22.27 11.13
N THR A 523 8.95 22.95 10.19
CA THR A 523 8.74 24.38 9.92
C THR A 523 7.32 24.65 9.44
N GLY A 524 6.78 23.80 8.56
CA GLY A 524 5.41 23.90 8.07
C GLY A 524 4.36 23.68 9.18
N LYS A 525 4.55 22.66 10.03
CA LYS A 525 3.62 22.29 11.12
C LYS A 525 3.70 23.22 12.34
N LEU A 526 4.84 23.89 12.55
CA LEU A 526 5.03 24.87 13.61
C LEU A 526 4.81 26.31 13.15
N ASN A 527 4.50 26.54 11.87
CA ASN A 527 4.28 27.88 11.35
C ASN A 527 3.12 28.56 12.10
N PRO A 528 3.39 29.62 12.89
CA PRO A 528 2.39 30.26 13.74
C PRO A 528 1.40 31.13 12.97
N ILE A 529 1.63 31.34 11.67
CA ILE A 529 0.76 32.15 10.78
C ILE A 529 -0.31 31.27 10.11
N SER A 530 -0.16 29.94 10.16
CA SER A 530 -1.14 29.01 9.61
C SER A 530 -2.32 28.81 10.58
N MET A 531 -3.53 29.16 10.14
CA MET A 531 -4.76 28.96 10.92
C MET A 531 -5.02 27.51 11.28
N THR A 532 -4.69 26.57 10.39
CA THR A 532 -4.76 25.13 10.67
C THR A 532 -3.85 24.77 11.85
N ASN A 533 -2.66 25.37 11.93
CA ASN A 533 -1.74 25.11 13.03
C ASN A 533 -2.18 25.77 14.35
N ILE A 534 -2.75 26.98 14.30
CA ILE A 534 -3.32 27.68 15.47
C ILE A 534 -4.51 26.88 16.02
N SER A 535 -5.41 26.44 15.15
CA SER A 535 -6.57 25.63 15.54
C SER A 535 -6.15 24.26 16.09
N ASP A 536 -5.16 23.61 15.48
CA ASP A 536 -4.59 22.37 16.03
C ASP A 536 -3.89 22.58 17.39
N TYR A 537 -3.25 23.74 17.60
CA TYR A 537 -2.67 24.12 18.89
C TYR A 537 -3.76 24.31 19.97
N ALA A 538 -4.82 25.05 19.65
CA ALA A 538 -5.98 25.23 20.54
C ALA A 538 -6.68 23.89 20.84
N ASN A 539 -6.83 23.01 19.84
CA ASN A 539 -7.38 21.68 20.00
C ASN A 539 -6.56 20.83 20.99
N ARG A 540 -5.23 20.84 20.88
CA ARG A 540 -4.37 20.08 21.82
C ARG A 540 -4.45 20.63 23.25
N ILE A 541 -4.61 21.94 23.44
CA ILE A 541 -4.79 22.57 24.76
C ILE A 541 -6.13 22.19 25.38
N VAL A 542 -7.21 22.29 24.60
CA VAL A 542 -8.57 21.96 25.07
C VAL A 542 -8.72 20.45 25.27
N GLY A 543 -8.15 19.65 24.39
CA GLY A 543 -8.20 18.18 24.39
C GLY A 543 -7.45 17.51 25.54
N VAL A 544 -6.47 18.19 26.17
CA VAL A 544 -5.81 17.69 27.40
C VAL A 544 -6.55 18.13 28.66
N GLY A 545 -7.41 19.15 28.59
CA GLY A 545 -7.93 19.85 29.76
C GLY A 545 -8.79 19.00 30.69
N GLU A 546 -9.66 18.16 30.12
CA GLU A 546 -10.49 17.23 30.89
C GLU A 546 -9.64 16.17 31.60
N GLY A 547 -8.61 15.65 30.94
CA GLY A 547 -7.68 14.69 31.53
C GLY A 547 -6.86 15.29 32.66
N VAL A 548 -6.37 16.52 32.48
CA VAL A 548 -5.65 17.28 33.52
C VAL A 548 -6.55 17.56 34.72
N ALA A 549 -7.82 17.94 34.49
CA ALA A 549 -8.79 18.16 35.55
C ALA A 549 -9.03 16.89 36.38
N MET A 550 -9.33 15.77 35.72
CA MET A 550 -9.53 14.47 36.38
C MET A 550 -8.28 14.04 37.17
N ARG A 551 -7.08 14.23 36.59
CA ARG A 551 -5.81 13.94 37.26
C ARG A 551 -5.62 14.75 38.53
N THR A 552 -5.84 16.07 38.45
CA THR A 552 -5.66 16.98 39.58
C THR A 552 -6.67 16.66 40.68
N ALA A 553 -7.94 16.42 40.34
CA ALA A 553 -8.97 16.08 41.32
C ALA A 553 -8.68 14.76 42.06
N VAL A 554 -8.22 13.73 41.34
CA VAL A 554 -7.85 12.43 41.95
C VAL A 554 -6.55 12.55 42.74
N GLY A 555 -5.58 13.32 42.26
CA GLY A 555 -4.32 13.59 42.97
C GLY A 555 -4.55 14.32 44.29
N ASP A 556 -5.40 15.35 44.30
CA ASP A 556 -5.75 16.10 45.51
C ASP A 556 -6.52 15.22 46.51
N ALA A 557 -7.40 14.33 46.03
CA ALA A 557 -8.13 13.39 46.88
C ALA A 557 -7.26 12.27 47.48
N ALA A 558 -6.09 11.99 46.88
CA ALA A 558 -5.17 10.93 47.29
C ALA A 558 -3.86 11.45 47.89
N ALA A 559 -3.77 12.76 48.16
CA ALA A 559 -2.63 13.37 48.81
C ALA A 559 -2.52 12.87 50.26
N VAL A 560 -1.33 12.43 50.66
CA VAL A 560 -1.04 11.91 52.00
C VAL A 560 -0.32 12.96 52.83
N GLY A 561 -0.60 12.98 54.13
CA GLY A 561 0.01 13.93 55.08
C GLY A 561 1.49 13.69 55.34
N GLU A 562 2.13 14.56 56.12
CA GLU A 562 3.52 14.39 56.56
C GLU A 562 3.62 13.16 57.49
N ASN A 563 4.32 12.11 57.03
CA ASN A 563 4.48 10.77 57.64
C ASN A 563 3.29 9.79 57.48
N PRO A 564 3.01 9.35 56.24
CA PRO A 564 1.90 8.44 55.98
C PRO A 564 2.19 7.00 56.39
N GLU A 565 1.15 6.28 56.82
CA GLU A 565 1.23 4.85 57.10
C GLU A 565 1.48 4.04 55.81
N VAL A 566 2.05 2.84 55.94
CA VAL A 566 2.34 1.94 54.78
C VAL A 566 1.09 1.68 53.92
N ARG A 567 -0.09 1.63 54.55
CA ARG A 567 -1.36 1.47 53.83
C ARG A 567 -1.67 2.70 52.97
N GLU A 568 -1.56 3.90 53.52
CA GLU A 568 -1.84 5.15 52.82
C GLU A 568 -0.85 5.37 51.67
N LYS A 569 0.41 4.96 51.86
CA LYS A 569 1.43 4.88 50.81
C LYS A 569 1.03 3.98 49.64
N MET A 570 0.53 2.78 49.94
CA MET A 570 0.05 1.85 48.91
C MET A 570 -1.22 2.34 48.22
N GLU A 571 -2.14 2.99 48.94
CA GLU A 571 -3.33 3.64 48.38
C GLU A 571 -2.93 4.77 47.41
N GLN A 572 -1.89 5.55 47.72
CA GLN A 572 -1.34 6.56 46.82
C GLN A 572 -0.73 5.94 45.55
N ILE A 573 0.06 4.87 45.66
CA ILE A 573 0.67 4.17 44.50
C ILE A 573 -0.40 3.61 43.55
N VAL A 574 -1.43 2.96 44.11
CA VAL A 574 -2.58 2.46 43.34
C VAL A 574 -3.33 3.61 42.69
N THR A 575 -3.51 4.73 43.40
CA THR A 575 -4.19 5.90 42.84
C THR A 575 -3.40 6.56 41.72
N THR A 576 -2.06 6.63 41.82
CA THR A 576 -1.18 7.13 40.73
C THR A 576 -1.27 6.26 39.48
N PHE A 577 -1.38 4.94 39.65
CA PHE A 577 -1.59 4.02 38.54
C PHE A 577 -2.88 4.37 37.76
N PHE A 578 -3.99 4.58 38.48
CA PHE A 578 -5.29 4.91 37.88
C PHE A 578 -5.37 6.36 37.36
N SER A 579 -4.80 7.34 38.06
CA SER A 579 -4.84 8.76 37.67
C SER A 579 -4.09 9.02 36.36
N SER A 580 -3.01 8.28 36.10
CA SER A 580 -2.28 8.29 34.83
C SER A 580 -3.17 7.82 33.67
N GLY A 581 -3.95 6.75 33.87
CA GLY A 581 -4.94 6.28 32.89
C GLY A 581 -6.08 7.27 32.65
N LEU A 582 -6.58 7.92 33.72
CA LEU A 582 -7.64 8.94 33.63
C LEU A 582 -7.22 10.21 32.90
N THR A 583 -5.93 10.58 32.96
CA THR A 583 -5.39 11.70 32.17
C THR A 583 -5.33 11.35 30.68
N LEU A 584 -4.93 10.11 30.40
CA LEU A 584 -4.66 9.63 29.05
C LEU A 584 -5.93 9.29 28.28
N LEU A 585 -7.02 8.94 28.96
CA LEU A 585 -8.30 8.57 28.34
C LEU A 585 -8.89 9.68 27.45
N PRO A 586 -9.22 10.88 27.98
CA PRO A 586 -9.68 11.98 27.14
C PRO A 586 -8.58 12.50 26.21
N PHE A 587 -7.31 12.39 26.60
CA PHE A 587 -6.20 12.82 25.76
C PHE A 587 -6.07 11.99 24.47
N PHE A 588 -6.06 10.65 24.55
CA PHE A 588 -5.99 9.79 23.37
C PHE A 588 -7.26 9.89 22.54
N ALA A 589 -8.42 9.98 23.19
CA ALA A 589 -9.67 10.19 22.50
C ALA A 589 -9.61 11.46 21.62
N ASN A 590 -9.13 12.59 22.14
CA ASN A 590 -9.19 13.88 21.44
C ASN A 590 -7.97 14.18 20.55
N SER A 591 -6.75 13.86 21.01
CA SER A 591 -5.52 14.26 20.34
C SER A 591 -4.99 13.22 19.36
N VAL A 592 -5.46 11.97 19.45
CA VAL A 592 -4.97 10.85 18.63
C VAL A 592 -6.10 10.21 17.83
N ALA A 593 -7.21 9.81 18.46
CA ALA A 593 -8.27 9.07 17.80
C ALA A 593 -9.22 9.96 16.96
N ALA A 594 -9.62 11.13 17.46
CA ALA A 594 -10.53 12.03 16.74
C ALA A 594 -10.00 12.50 15.36
N PRO A 595 -8.71 12.85 15.19
CA PRO A 595 -8.10 13.09 13.87
C PRO A 595 -8.29 11.92 12.89
N LEU A 596 -7.97 10.70 13.34
CA LEU A 596 -8.03 9.48 12.54
C LEU A 596 -9.47 9.16 12.11
N GLU A 597 -10.41 9.31 13.03
CA GLU A 597 -11.84 9.07 12.78
C GLU A 597 -12.45 10.11 11.87
N ASN A 598 -12.06 11.37 12.02
CA ASN A 598 -12.51 12.42 11.13
C ASN A 598 -12.00 12.21 9.71
N LYS A 599 -10.75 11.80 9.57
CA LYS A 599 -10.20 11.39 8.28
C LYS A 599 -10.94 10.19 7.69
N ALA A 600 -11.26 9.19 8.51
CA ALA A 600 -12.06 8.04 8.07
C ALA A 600 -13.47 8.44 7.61
N LEU A 601 -14.10 9.43 8.26
CA LEU A 601 -15.43 9.94 7.91
C LEU A 601 -15.43 10.89 6.70
N SER A 602 -14.40 11.71 6.56
CA SER A 602 -14.40 12.85 5.63
C SER A 602 -13.38 12.73 4.49
N GLY A 603 -12.62 11.63 4.43
CA GLY A 603 -11.53 11.40 3.48
C GLY A 603 -10.26 12.22 3.75
N LYS A 604 -10.38 13.29 4.52
CA LYS A 604 -9.30 14.14 5.01
C LYS A 604 -9.62 14.58 6.42
N ASP A 605 -8.61 14.94 7.17
CA ASP A 605 -8.78 15.48 8.49
C ASP A 605 -9.17 16.97 8.45
N ASP A 606 -10.47 17.23 8.47
CA ASP A 606 -11.09 18.56 8.47
C ASP A 606 -11.50 19.00 9.88
N LEU A 607 -10.80 20.00 10.41
CA LEU A 607 -11.03 20.52 11.77
C LEU A 607 -12.47 20.99 12.02
N THR A 608 -13.20 21.42 10.98
CA THR A 608 -14.61 21.83 11.10
C THR A 608 -15.54 20.63 11.29
N LYS A 609 -15.15 19.46 10.78
CA LYS A 609 -15.91 18.21 10.84
C LYS A 609 -15.55 17.34 12.03
N ARG A 610 -14.38 17.54 12.64
CA ARG A 610 -13.96 16.83 13.88
C ARG A 610 -14.99 16.93 15.00
N ALA A 611 -15.72 18.04 15.10
CA ALA A 611 -16.75 18.22 16.12
C ALA A 611 -17.95 17.27 16.00
N ASN A 612 -18.15 16.65 14.83
CA ASN A 612 -19.16 15.63 14.63
C ASN A 612 -18.70 14.23 15.02
N VAL A 613 -17.39 13.99 15.16
CA VAL A 613 -16.81 12.69 15.55
C VAL A 613 -17.35 12.19 16.90
N PRO A 614 -17.36 12.99 17.99
CA PRO A 614 -17.92 12.56 19.28
C PRO A 614 -19.36 12.10 19.17
N LEU A 615 -20.19 12.89 18.46
CA LEU A 615 -21.61 12.58 18.30
C LEU A 615 -21.79 11.30 17.50
N GLN A 616 -21.04 11.13 16.40
CA GLN A 616 -21.07 9.90 15.60
C GLN A 616 -20.56 8.67 16.39
N ASN A 617 -19.61 8.84 17.30
CA ASN A 617 -19.15 7.76 18.20
C ASN A 617 -20.25 7.33 19.18
N VAL A 618 -21.10 8.26 19.62
CA VAL A 618 -22.22 7.99 20.51
C VAL A 618 -23.44 7.44 19.75
N THR A 619 -23.80 8.03 18.62
CA THR A 619 -25.03 7.69 17.88
C THR A 619 -24.85 6.54 16.90
N SER A 620 -23.63 6.34 16.41
CA SER A 620 -23.29 5.36 15.39
C SER A 620 -21.99 4.59 15.75
N PRO A 621 -21.91 3.94 16.93
CA PRO A 621 -20.69 3.27 17.38
C PRO A 621 -20.31 2.06 16.53
N ASN A 622 -21.25 1.44 15.82
CA ASN A 622 -20.98 0.30 14.94
C ASN A 622 -20.61 0.67 13.49
N ARG A 623 -20.39 1.95 13.17
CA ARG A 623 -20.10 2.36 11.79
C ARG A 623 -18.77 1.79 11.27
N ASP A 624 -18.66 1.57 9.96
CA ASP A 624 -17.45 1.04 9.31
C ASP A 624 -16.22 1.96 9.42
N GLY A 625 -16.46 3.27 9.61
CA GLY A 625 -15.39 4.26 9.81
C GLY A 625 -14.76 4.25 11.20
N LEU A 626 -15.22 3.40 12.14
CA LEU A 626 -14.60 3.21 13.44
C LEU A 626 -13.64 2.00 13.43
N PRO A 627 -12.51 2.07 14.14
CA PRO A 627 -11.60 0.94 14.23
C PRO A 627 -12.24 -0.14 15.10
N HIS A 628 -12.64 -1.23 14.47
CA HIS A 628 -13.17 -2.41 15.14
C HIS A 628 -12.19 -3.57 15.10
N THR A 629 -12.21 -4.38 16.15
CA THR A 629 -11.31 -5.53 16.34
C THR A 629 -12.06 -6.87 16.42
N GLN A 630 -13.38 -6.83 16.60
CA GLN A 630 -14.24 -8.01 16.67
C GLN A 630 -15.24 -8.02 15.52
N PRO A 631 -15.69 -9.19 15.01
CA PRO A 631 -16.85 -9.24 14.12
C PRO A 631 -18.13 -8.88 14.88
N GLU A 632 -19.24 -8.63 14.17
CA GLU A 632 -20.52 -8.30 14.79
C GLU A 632 -20.98 -9.37 15.80
N GLY A 633 -21.61 -8.93 16.89
CA GLY A 633 -22.06 -9.76 18.02
C GLY A 633 -21.68 -9.17 19.38
N TRP A 634 -21.87 -9.94 20.45
CA TRP A 634 -21.74 -9.44 21.83
C TRP A 634 -20.38 -8.80 22.17
N ARG A 635 -19.28 -9.28 21.58
CA ARG A 635 -17.95 -8.68 21.76
C ARG A 635 -17.82 -7.34 21.05
N ARG A 636 -18.45 -7.21 19.87
CA ARG A 636 -18.57 -5.93 19.17
C ARG A 636 -19.46 -4.97 19.95
N ASP A 637 -20.49 -5.44 20.64
CA ASP A 637 -21.33 -4.57 21.49
C ASP A 637 -20.54 -3.98 22.68
N LEU A 638 -19.64 -4.77 23.28
CA LEU A 638 -18.70 -4.26 24.29
C LEU A 638 -17.72 -3.23 23.70
N GLU A 639 -17.19 -3.48 22.51
CA GLU A 639 -16.33 -2.53 21.78
C GLU A 639 -17.10 -1.24 21.42
N ASN A 640 -18.37 -1.36 21.02
CA ASN A 640 -19.26 -0.23 20.77
C ASN A 640 -19.52 0.57 22.04
N THR A 641 -19.69 -0.09 23.19
CA THR A 641 -19.81 0.58 24.49
C THR A 641 -18.57 1.40 24.80
N TYR A 642 -17.38 0.85 24.54
CA TYR A 642 -16.11 1.56 24.64
C TYR A 642 -16.07 2.80 23.73
N HIS A 643 -16.47 2.67 22.46
CA HIS A 643 -16.54 3.80 21.52
C HIS A 643 -17.53 4.88 21.97
N VAL A 644 -18.67 4.50 22.55
CA VAL A 644 -19.63 5.45 23.13
C VAL A 644 -18.99 6.20 24.30
N THR A 645 -18.38 5.48 25.25
CA THR A 645 -17.68 6.11 26.39
C THR A 645 -16.61 7.09 25.92
N ARG A 646 -15.82 6.70 24.92
CA ARG A 646 -14.81 7.56 24.31
C ARG A 646 -15.44 8.76 23.62
N GLY A 647 -16.52 8.57 22.87
CA GLY A 647 -17.33 9.63 22.26
C GLY A 647 -17.77 10.67 23.28
N LEU A 648 -18.28 10.25 24.44
CA LEU A 648 -18.69 11.14 25.52
C LEU A 648 -17.52 12.01 26.04
N THR A 649 -16.34 11.43 26.23
CA THR A 649 -15.11 12.17 26.64
C THR A 649 -14.56 13.11 25.56
N GLN A 650 -15.05 13.01 24.32
CA GLN A 650 -14.67 13.92 23.23
C GLN A 650 -15.68 15.08 23.06
N VAL A 651 -16.91 14.98 23.59
CA VAL A 651 -17.96 15.98 23.35
C VAL A 651 -17.53 17.36 23.83
N VAL A 652 -17.12 17.49 25.09
CA VAL A 652 -16.79 18.79 25.68
C VAL A 652 -15.59 19.44 24.99
N PRO A 653 -14.46 18.74 24.78
CA PRO A 653 -13.31 19.32 24.09
C PRO A 653 -13.61 19.70 22.64
N GLN A 654 -14.24 18.82 21.85
CA GLN A 654 -14.49 19.08 20.43
C GLN A 654 -15.55 20.17 20.21
N THR A 655 -16.54 20.31 21.10
CA THR A 655 -17.52 21.41 21.05
C THR A 655 -16.86 22.76 21.32
N ALA A 656 -15.94 22.84 22.29
CA ALA A 656 -15.19 24.05 22.57
C ALA A 656 -14.30 24.47 21.39
N ILE A 657 -13.71 23.51 20.68
CA ILE A 657 -12.90 23.75 19.47
C ILE A 657 -13.75 24.27 18.31
N ALA A 658 -14.93 23.68 18.08
CA ALA A 658 -15.86 24.17 17.06
C ALA A 658 -16.26 25.64 17.32
N GLY A 659 -16.53 25.99 18.58
CA GLY A 659 -16.83 27.37 18.98
C GLY A 659 -15.68 28.34 18.72
N LEU A 660 -14.44 27.94 19.02
CA LEU A 660 -13.25 28.74 18.74
C LEU A 660 -13.03 28.94 17.23
N ASN A 661 -13.21 27.90 16.43
CA ASN A 661 -13.02 27.96 14.97
C ASN A 661 -14.06 28.87 14.30
N LEU A 662 -15.33 28.81 14.71
CA LEU A 662 -16.39 29.72 14.23
C LEU A 662 -16.07 31.20 14.57
N GLY A 663 -15.53 31.47 15.76
CA GLY A 663 -15.09 32.81 16.15
C GLY A 663 -13.91 33.31 15.31
N THR A 664 -12.98 32.43 14.93
CA THR A 664 -11.85 32.79 14.07
C THR A 664 -12.21 32.98 12.60
N GLU A 665 -13.16 32.21 12.07
CA GLU A 665 -13.70 32.42 10.71
C GLU A 665 -14.46 33.76 10.62
N TRP A 666 -15.21 34.12 11.66
CA TRP A 666 -15.85 35.44 11.77
C TRP A 666 -14.81 36.57 11.78
N ALA A 667 -13.72 36.43 12.54
CA ALA A 667 -12.62 37.40 12.57
C ALA A 667 -11.87 37.49 11.22
N GLN A 668 -11.68 36.37 10.50
CA GLN A 668 -11.09 36.36 9.15
C GLN A 668 -12.02 37.00 8.12
N SER A 669 -13.33 36.78 8.19
CA SER A 669 -14.31 37.41 7.29
C SER A 669 -14.31 38.94 7.39
N LEU A 670 -13.94 39.47 8.55
CA LEU A 670 -13.75 40.91 8.80
C LEU A 670 -12.36 41.42 8.37
N ALA A 671 -11.35 40.56 8.29
CA ALA A 671 -9.97 40.93 8.00
C ALA A 671 -9.56 40.81 6.52
N THR A 672 -10.26 40.01 5.69
CA THR A 672 -9.88 39.83 4.28
C THR A 672 -10.95 40.31 3.30
N ARG A 673 -10.71 41.45 2.63
CA ARG A 673 -11.26 41.74 1.29
C ARG A 673 -10.46 40.95 0.23
N PRO A 674 -11.09 40.53 -0.89
CA PRO A 674 -10.59 39.43 -1.70
C PRO A 674 -9.40 39.85 -2.58
N LYS A 675 -8.37 39.01 -2.62
CA LYS A 675 -7.40 38.96 -3.72
C LYS A 675 -7.37 37.57 -4.34
N LYS A 676 -7.28 37.58 -5.66
CA LYS A 676 -7.32 36.46 -6.61
C LYS A 676 -6.47 35.26 -6.18
N ALA A 677 -7.04 34.09 -6.44
CA ALA A 677 -6.42 32.78 -6.34
C ALA A 677 -5.12 32.70 -7.13
N SER A 678 -4.03 32.34 -6.45
CA SER A 678 -2.93 31.59 -7.03
C SER A 678 -2.91 30.24 -6.34
N GLY A 679 -3.05 29.18 -7.12
CA GLY A 679 -2.99 27.82 -6.64
C GLY A 679 -1.60 27.49 -6.12
N ASP A 680 -1.57 26.76 -5.01
CA ASP A 680 -0.47 25.90 -4.59
C ASP A 680 -1.07 24.88 -3.62
N ASP A 681 -1.45 23.72 -4.16
CA ASP A 681 -1.89 22.56 -3.38
C ASP A 681 -0.68 21.95 -2.66
N ILE A 682 -0.44 22.38 -1.42
CA ILE A 682 0.54 21.74 -0.54
C ILE A 682 -0.13 20.52 0.12
N GLN A 683 0.13 19.34 -0.45
CA GLN A 683 -0.21 18.06 0.17
C GLN A 683 0.62 17.85 1.45
N LEU A 684 -0.05 17.88 2.60
CA LEU A 684 0.53 17.54 3.90
C LEU A 684 0.81 16.04 3.97
N ALA A 685 2.10 15.70 4.03
CA ALA A 685 2.57 14.34 4.19
C ALA A 685 2.28 13.81 5.60
N GLU A 686 1.27 12.96 5.73
CA GLU A 686 1.17 11.96 6.79
C GLU A 686 2.09 10.80 6.44
N ARG A 687 3.10 10.55 7.26
CA ARG A 687 3.92 9.34 7.22
C ARG A 687 3.67 8.55 8.48
N GLY A 688 3.15 7.35 8.28
CA GLY A 688 2.60 6.46 9.30
C GLY A 688 1.33 5.76 8.83
N GLU A 689 0.70 6.25 7.75
CA GLU A 689 -0.47 5.62 7.16
C GLU A 689 -0.17 5.12 5.75
N ALA A 690 -0.56 3.88 5.48
CA ALA A 690 -0.65 3.37 4.13
C ALA A 690 -1.46 4.34 3.27
N ARG A 691 -1.03 4.54 2.02
CA ARG A 691 -1.82 5.22 0.98
C ARG A 691 -3.29 4.80 1.08
N THR A 692 -4.21 5.76 1.00
CA THR A 692 -5.61 5.48 0.66
C THR A 692 -5.65 4.71 -0.67
N GLN A 693 -5.91 3.40 -0.59
CA GLN A 693 -6.51 2.66 -1.68
C GLN A 693 -7.97 2.46 -1.32
N GLY A 694 -8.85 3.05 -2.13
CA GLY A 694 -10.31 2.95 -2.01
C GLY A 694 -10.94 4.29 -1.64
N GLY A 695 -11.45 5.00 -2.64
CA GLY A 695 -12.61 5.87 -2.43
C GLY A 695 -13.82 5.02 -2.02
N PRO A 696 -14.97 5.65 -1.70
CA PRO A 696 -16.17 4.94 -1.27
C PRO A 696 -16.50 3.84 -2.29
N SER A 697 -16.76 2.65 -1.76
CA SER A 697 -17.31 1.51 -2.50
C SER A 697 -18.59 1.96 -3.22
N ASN A 698 -18.58 1.94 -4.54
CA ASN A 698 -19.81 1.95 -5.35
C ASN A 698 -20.45 0.55 -5.36
N GLU A 699 -20.55 -0.08 -4.20
CA GLU A 699 -21.30 -1.32 -4.03
C GLU A 699 -22.61 -0.99 -3.30
N PRO A 700 -23.76 -1.41 -3.85
CA PRO A 700 -25.06 -1.08 -3.28
C PRO A 700 -25.19 -1.69 -1.89
N ALA A 701 -25.51 -0.85 -0.91
CA ALA A 701 -25.87 -1.29 0.43
C ALA A 701 -27.00 -2.35 0.36
N PRO A 702 -26.91 -3.47 1.08
CA PRO A 702 -28.00 -4.44 1.13
C PRO A 702 -29.16 -3.82 1.89
N THR A 703 -30.13 -3.29 1.14
CA THR A 703 -31.46 -3.00 1.65
C THR A 703 -32.18 -4.33 1.84
N THR A 704 -32.27 -4.84 3.07
CA THR A 704 -33.45 -5.61 3.51
C THR A 704 -33.47 -5.69 5.03
N ARG A 705 -34.48 -5.06 5.62
CA ARG A 705 -35.01 -5.39 6.95
C ARG A 705 -35.91 -6.61 6.78
N PRO A 706 -35.83 -7.62 7.64
CA PRO A 706 -37.01 -8.42 7.97
C PRO A 706 -37.57 -7.96 9.31
N SER A 707 -38.89 -7.93 9.37
CA SER A 707 -39.76 -7.70 10.53
C SER A 707 -39.42 -8.54 11.75
#